data_AF-A0A1C5VDS8-F1
#
_entry.id   AF-A0A1C5VDS8-F1
#
_cell.length_a   1.000
_cell.length_b   1.000
_cell.length_c   1.000
_cell.angle_alpha   90.00
_cell.angle_beta   90.00
_cell.angle_gamma   90.00
#
_symmetry.space_group_name_H-M   'P 1'
#
loop_
_entity.id
_entity.type
_entity.pdbx_description
1 polymer ?
#
loop_
_entity_poly.entity_id
_entity_poly.type
_entity_poly.pdbx_seq_one_letter_code
_entity_poly.pdbx_strand_id
1 'polypeptide(L)'
;MRRIEQIFNYTCTGCSACKSICPTKAISIHRNGSGYYTPSINKEKCCDCGACDRTCPVISPEPTCYAVWGDSETRRVSSSGGAFSIIAKNVLDNEGVVFGAAWTKDLFVKHKYIETYQDIDLLRRSKYVQSEIGDSFIQVKDFLMKGRQVLFVGTPCQIAGLQNYLNNVDTSKLITIDFICYYNPSIYFLRKYLNDNYGLSNVNSLDFRIKKFGWISNVMEIHMKNGENIIVRGYDDPFFYAYFNGYFNREACKQCRFSSLPHRSDFTLGDFWKIEEHDPSWNDGLGTSMVLVNNTRAMHIFEKLKNKFDRVQQFPLKTIRSGQHNCRTVPKNKAYFSYLMGIKNFNDAVKMASNSIYDVGMVCVLNYMNYGSALTNYALYHVLNEFGKSVFIITQPMDSKTKPSGASNFESFAYPEFSLAPNYSNIESMKELNNHCKQFLVGSDQLFNYEIYKNISGFIKLDWVDNKHTKAVYAASFGIDRILGPEDEIKALRHSISRFKYFSVREEITLPLIADTFGITPKFVLDPVFLLDNDKYQNLTANIMVDSSDIGIFTYILDPKQETSDIIKKLSKTLNMDVLAVTDMWRKDKDITDFWDLETRTKYSNEKWLASLINSKFVITDSFHATCFAIKFNKPFLVIPNKLRGQIRAKSIMQSLDINDRIFTDATALDNLQFLLNGIDYEKVNQKLEQLVEDSRRYLKQCLGIIH
;
A
#
# COMPACT_ATOMS: atom_id res chain seq x y z
N MET A 1 34.66 29.27 21.33
CA MET A 1 34.35 28.69 22.65
C MET A 1 34.30 27.18 22.51
N ARG A 2 34.98 26.43 23.39
CA ARG A 2 35.11 24.96 23.30
C ARG A 2 33.77 24.29 23.63
N ARG A 3 33.15 23.60 22.66
CA ARG A 3 31.77 23.07 22.74
C ARG A 3 31.61 22.01 23.82
N ILE A 4 32.68 21.27 24.14
CA ILE A 4 32.64 20.29 25.22
C ILE A 4 32.44 20.92 26.60
N GLU A 5 32.86 22.17 26.82
CA GLU A 5 32.61 22.88 28.08
C GLU A 5 31.12 23.20 28.29
N GLN A 6 30.35 23.28 27.20
CA GLN A 6 28.92 23.63 27.21
C GLN A 6 27.99 22.42 27.40
N ILE A 7 28.50 21.20 27.29
CA ILE A 7 27.72 19.95 27.34
C ILE A 7 27.76 19.29 28.71
N PHE A 8 28.60 19.79 29.62
CA PHE A 8 28.90 19.17 30.91
C PHE A 8 27.68 18.92 31.80
N ASN A 9 26.57 19.64 31.65
CA ASN A 9 25.47 19.57 32.62
C ASN A 9 24.18 18.87 32.15
N TYR A 10 23.92 18.71 30.84
CA TYR A 10 22.59 18.23 30.40
C TYR A 10 22.57 17.20 29.27
N THR A 11 23.59 17.11 28.41
CA THR A 11 23.56 16.23 27.23
C THR A 11 24.72 15.24 27.15
N CYS A 12 25.72 15.34 28.04
CA CYS A 12 26.83 14.39 28.10
C CYS A 12 26.33 12.96 28.42
N THR A 13 26.78 11.98 27.63
CA THR A 13 26.43 10.56 27.84
C THR A 13 27.41 9.80 28.73
N GLY A 14 28.46 10.44 29.24
CA GLY A 14 29.46 9.80 30.12
C GLY A 14 30.39 8.77 29.45
N CYS A 15 30.35 8.64 28.12
CA CYS A 15 31.09 7.60 27.38
C CYS A 15 32.62 7.71 27.43
N SER A 16 33.18 8.82 27.94
CA SER A 16 34.62 9.04 28.12
C SER A 16 35.48 9.07 26.85
N ALA A 17 34.90 9.03 25.65
CA ALA A 17 35.64 9.08 24.38
C ALA A 17 36.58 10.30 24.28
N CYS A 18 36.11 11.47 24.75
CA CYS A 18 36.88 12.71 24.78
C CYS A 18 38.15 12.63 25.64
N LYS A 19 38.13 11.88 26.76
CA LYS A 19 39.31 11.61 27.58
C LYS A 19 40.29 10.72 26.83
N SER A 20 39.80 9.65 26.23
CA SER A 20 40.64 8.65 25.56
C SER A 20 41.40 9.21 24.36
N ILE A 21 40.77 10.10 23.59
CA ILE A 21 41.41 10.69 22.39
C ILE A 21 42.35 11.86 22.70
N CYS A 22 42.34 12.39 23.93
CA CYS A 22 43.05 13.63 24.24
C CYS A 22 44.58 13.43 24.24
N PRO A 23 45.33 13.99 23.28
CA PRO A 23 46.76 13.70 23.13
C PRO A 23 47.61 14.25 24.29
N THR A 24 47.16 15.33 24.93
CA THR A 24 47.85 15.96 26.07
C THR A 24 47.30 15.52 27.43
N LYS A 25 46.36 14.56 27.45
CA LYS A 25 45.67 14.08 28.66
C LYS A 25 45.06 15.23 29.49
N ALA A 26 44.59 16.28 28.81
CA ALA A 26 43.98 17.44 29.44
C ALA A 26 42.57 17.20 29.98
N ILE A 27 41.95 16.05 29.68
CA ILE A 27 40.56 15.74 30.05
C ILE A 27 40.52 14.69 31.15
N SER A 28 39.85 15.00 32.26
CA SER A 28 39.49 14.07 33.33
C SER A 28 37.99 13.76 33.31
N ILE A 29 37.57 12.62 33.89
CA ILE A 29 36.16 12.24 34.04
C ILE A 29 35.86 12.20 35.53
N HIS A 30 34.79 12.85 35.96
CA HIS A 30 34.34 12.93 37.35
C HIS A 30 32.82 12.72 37.43
N ARG A 31 32.27 12.52 38.62
CA ARG A 31 30.82 12.43 38.83
C ARG A 31 30.27 13.82 39.18
N ASN A 32 29.17 14.21 38.55
CA ASN A 32 28.46 15.44 38.93
C ASN A 32 27.60 15.20 40.20
N GLY A 33 26.89 16.24 40.67
CA GLY A 33 26.06 16.17 41.88
C GLY A 33 24.92 15.14 41.81
N SER A 34 24.52 14.69 40.61
CA SER A 34 23.54 13.62 40.40
C SER A 34 24.17 12.25 40.17
N GLY A 35 25.50 12.13 40.29
CA GLY A 35 26.24 10.87 40.17
C GLY A 35 26.63 10.46 38.73
N TYR A 36 26.27 11.25 37.71
CA TYR A 36 26.59 10.93 36.31
C TYR A 36 28.04 11.29 35.95
N TYR A 37 28.67 10.49 35.08
CA TYR A 37 30.02 10.75 34.58
C TYR A 37 30.05 11.96 33.63
N THR A 38 30.90 12.94 33.94
CA THR A 38 31.05 14.19 33.19
C THR A 38 32.55 14.51 32.99
N PRO A 39 32.96 15.00 31.81
CA PRO A 39 34.34 15.40 31.57
C PRO A 39 34.68 16.76 32.24
N SER A 40 35.96 17.01 32.50
CA SER A 40 36.50 18.33 32.86
C SER A 40 37.82 18.54 32.11
N ILE A 41 38.06 19.77 31.63
CA ILE A 41 39.29 20.13 30.91
C ILE A 41 40.21 20.93 31.82
N ASN A 42 41.45 20.47 31.97
CA ASN A 42 42.55 21.28 32.47
C ASN A 42 43.02 22.22 31.33
N LYS A 43 42.78 23.53 31.49
CA LYS A 43 43.06 24.53 30.45
C LYS A 43 44.55 24.72 30.17
N GLU A 44 45.41 24.54 31.17
CA GLU A 44 46.86 24.67 31.03
C GLU A 44 47.48 23.52 30.23
N LYS A 45 46.89 22.31 30.33
CA LYS A 45 47.34 21.13 29.56
C LYS A 45 46.72 21.04 28.16
N CYS A 46 45.69 21.81 27.86
CA CYS A 46 44.95 21.68 26.61
C CYS A 46 45.65 22.44 25.47
N CYS A 47 46.05 21.72 24.42
CA CYS A 47 46.67 22.31 23.22
C CYS A 47 45.68 22.77 22.14
N ASP A 48 44.38 22.80 22.44
CA ASP A 48 43.31 23.23 21.52
C ASP A 48 43.21 22.48 20.19
N CYS A 49 43.67 21.21 20.15
CA CYS A 49 43.67 20.40 18.92
C CYS A 49 42.27 19.94 18.43
N GLY A 50 41.21 20.16 19.21
CA GLY A 50 39.82 19.81 18.88
C GLY A 50 39.50 18.30 18.81
N ALA A 51 40.42 17.41 19.23
CA ALA A 51 40.20 15.96 19.17
C ALA A 51 38.99 15.50 19.99
N CYS A 52 38.78 16.11 21.16
CA CYS A 52 37.67 15.83 22.05
C CYS A 52 36.30 16.20 21.48
N ASP A 53 36.21 17.27 20.71
CA ASP A 53 34.99 17.68 20.01
C ASP A 53 34.66 16.70 18.88
N ARG A 54 35.66 16.29 18.09
CA ARG A 54 35.50 15.34 16.97
C ARG A 54 35.04 13.94 17.40
N THR A 55 35.45 13.49 18.59
CA THR A 55 35.11 12.14 19.08
C THR A 55 33.79 12.12 19.87
N CYS A 56 33.31 13.26 20.33
CA CYS A 56 32.14 13.30 21.21
C CYS A 56 30.86 13.04 20.39
N PRO A 57 30.07 12.00 20.70
CA PRO A 57 28.89 11.65 19.92
C PRO A 57 27.74 12.67 20.04
N VAL A 58 27.85 13.60 20.99
CA VAL A 58 26.86 14.65 21.28
C VAL A 58 27.29 16.00 20.70
N ILE A 59 28.60 16.22 20.52
CA ILE A 59 29.12 17.44 19.89
C ILE A 59 29.15 17.20 18.40
N SER A 60 28.19 17.76 17.70
CA SER A 60 28.45 18.19 16.34
C SER A 60 28.47 19.71 16.33
N PRO A 61 29.41 20.34 15.59
CA PRO A 61 29.26 21.74 15.25
C PRO A 61 27.87 22.03 14.70
N GLU A 62 27.20 23.05 15.21
CA GLU A 62 26.20 23.72 14.37
C GLU A 62 26.94 24.24 13.13
N PRO A 63 26.42 23.95 11.92
CA PRO A 63 27.09 24.40 10.71
C PRO A 63 27.04 25.90 10.57
N THR A 64 28.06 26.44 9.91
CA THR A 64 28.01 27.83 9.46
C THR A 64 27.28 27.90 8.13
N CYS A 65 26.27 28.76 8.01
CA CYS A 65 25.46 28.91 6.80
C CYS A 65 25.97 30.07 5.94
N TYR A 66 26.16 29.80 4.65
CA TYR A 66 26.50 30.80 3.65
C TYR A 66 25.51 30.76 2.48
N ALA A 67 25.22 31.94 1.93
CA ALA A 67 24.68 32.10 0.60
C ALA A 67 25.83 32.32 -0.38
N VAL A 68 25.80 31.61 -1.52
CA VAL A 68 26.84 31.74 -2.55
C VAL A 68 26.28 31.80 -3.97
N TRP A 69 26.97 32.56 -4.82
CA TRP A 69 26.84 32.58 -6.28
C TRP A 69 28.18 32.20 -6.92
N GLY A 70 28.16 31.21 -7.80
CA GLY A 70 29.19 31.09 -8.83
C GLY A 70 28.96 32.12 -9.94
N ASP A 71 29.82 32.08 -10.96
CA ASP A 71 29.65 32.90 -12.15
C ASP A 71 28.31 32.61 -12.87
N SER A 72 27.86 33.58 -13.66
CA SER A 72 26.56 33.54 -14.32
C SER A 72 26.38 32.29 -15.20
N GLU A 73 27.41 31.86 -15.93
CA GLU A 73 27.34 30.70 -16.80
C GLU A 73 27.23 29.41 -15.98
N THR A 74 28.06 29.25 -14.95
CA THR A 74 27.96 28.14 -13.99
C THR A 74 26.58 28.07 -13.34
N ARG A 75 26.00 29.21 -12.97
CA ARG A 75 24.66 29.26 -12.37
C ARG A 75 23.59 28.79 -13.37
N ARG A 76 23.63 29.21 -14.64
CA ARG A 76 22.62 28.82 -15.64
C ARG A 76 22.52 27.31 -15.85
N VAL A 77 23.64 26.58 -15.75
CA VAL A 77 23.66 25.12 -15.96
C VAL A 77 23.50 24.31 -14.67
N SER A 78 23.53 24.95 -13.50
CA SER A 78 23.38 24.31 -12.18
C SER A 78 21.92 24.35 -11.68
N SER A 79 21.53 23.46 -10.75
CA SER A 79 20.19 23.51 -10.12
C SER A 79 19.90 24.79 -9.33
N SER A 80 20.96 25.46 -8.85
CA SER A 80 20.90 26.53 -7.86
C SER A 80 22.02 27.56 -8.13
N GLY A 81 22.59 28.18 -7.11
CA GLY A 81 23.69 29.16 -7.21
C GLY A 81 25.07 28.62 -7.63
N GLY A 82 25.22 27.35 -7.99
CA GLY A 82 26.46 26.83 -8.59
C GLY A 82 27.52 26.30 -7.63
N ALA A 83 27.22 26.18 -6.33
CA ALA A 83 28.17 25.76 -5.29
C ALA A 83 28.92 24.45 -5.60
N PHE A 84 28.20 23.42 -6.05
CA PHE A 84 28.79 22.13 -6.43
C PHE A 84 29.88 22.29 -7.50
N SER A 85 29.58 23.02 -8.57
CA SER A 85 30.49 23.19 -9.70
C SER A 85 31.81 23.84 -9.29
N ILE A 86 31.78 24.85 -8.42
CA ILE A 86 32.99 25.54 -7.93
C ILE A 86 33.83 24.62 -7.04
N ILE A 87 33.20 23.90 -6.12
CA ILE A 87 33.90 22.96 -5.22
C ILE A 87 34.51 21.80 -6.04
N ALA A 88 33.74 21.23 -6.97
CA ALA A 88 34.19 20.15 -7.84
C ALA A 88 35.33 20.60 -8.76
N LYS A 89 35.24 21.80 -9.36
CA LYS A 89 36.30 22.36 -10.18
C LYS A 89 37.62 22.43 -9.40
N ASN A 90 37.58 22.89 -8.15
CA ASN A 90 38.78 22.97 -7.34
C ASN A 90 39.45 21.60 -7.12
N VAL A 91 38.67 20.54 -6.96
CA VAL A 91 39.22 19.18 -6.79
C VAL A 91 39.83 18.67 -8.09
N LEU A 92 39.15 18.90 -9.22
CA LEU A 92 39.63 18.50 -10.56
C LEU A 92 40.86 19.28 -10.99
N ASP A 93 40.93 20.59 -10.70
CA ASP A 93 42.10 21.44 -10.95
C ASP A 93 43.36 20.97 -10.17
N ASN A 94 43.17 20.19 -9.10
CA ASN A 94 44.24 19.57 -8.30
C ASN A 94 44.42 18.08 -8.62
N GLU A 95 44.07 17.66 -9.85
CA GLU A 95 44.18 16.27 -10.34
C GLU A 95 43.44 15.25 -9.46
N GLY A 96 42.41 15.70 -8.74
CA GLY A 96 41.53 14.88 -7.94
C GLY A 96 40.44 14.19 -8.75
N VAL A 97 39.56 13.49 -8.05
CA VAL A 97 38.45 12.71 -8.62
C VAL A 97 37.13 13.15 -7.99
N VAL A 98 36.09 13.34 -8.80
CA VAL A 98 34.75 13.74 -8.32
C VAL A 98 33.74 12.64 -8.59
N PHE A 99 33.11 12.13 -7.54
CA PHE A 99 32.00 11.19 -7.61
C PHE A 99 30.65 11.89 -7.44
N GLY A 100 29.67 11.52 -8.26
CA GLY A 100 28.31 12.02 -8.18
C GLY A 100 27.32 11.16 -8.95
N ALA A 101 26.05 11.53 -8.89
CA ALA A 101 24.97 10.83 -9.58
C ALA A 101 24.85 11.25 -11.05
N ALA A 102 24.92 10.30 -11.97
CA ALA A 102 24.79 10.51 -13.41
C ALA A 102 23.67 9.64 -14.01
N TRP A 103 23.08 10.13 -15.10
CA TRP A 103 22.19 9.33 -15.92
C TRP A 103 22.96 8.27 -16.69
N THR A 104 22.39 7.06 -16.79
CA THR A 104 22.79 6.07 -17.79
C THR A 104 22.00 6.29 -19.08
N LYS A 105 22.46 5.70 -20.19
CA LYS A 105 21.74 5.73 -21.48
C LYS A 105 20.32 5.15 -21.36
N ASP A 106 20.14 4.18 -20.46
CA ASP A 106 18.85 3.52 -20.22
C ASP A 106 18.00 4.24 -19.16
N LEU A 107 18.27 5.51 -18.84
CA LEU A 107 17.51 6.33 -17.88
C LEU A 107 17.45 5.74 -16.47
N PHE A 108 18.53 5.11 -16.04
CA PHE A 108 18.81 4.87 -14.61
C PHE A 108 19.72 5.97 -14.08
N VAL A 109 19.80 6.09 -12.75
CA VAL A 109 20.79 6.96 -12.10
C VAL A 109 21.79 6.08 -11.37
N LYS A 110 23.07 6.25 -11.70
CA LYS A 110 24.17 5.56 -11.04
C LYS A 110 25.22 6.56 -10.56
N HIS A 111 25.84 6.28 -9.44
CA HIS A 111 27.05 6.99 -9.06
C HIS A 111 28.19 6.61 -10.01
N LYS A 112 28.94 7.60 -10.45
CA LYS A 112 30.19 7.44 -11.21
C LYS A 112 31.17 8.52 -10.80
N TYR A 113 32.42 8.37 -11.23
CA TYR A 113 33.42 9.44 -11.11
C TYR A 113 33.73 10.12 -12.44
N ILE A 114 34.29 11.31 -12.33
CA ILE A 114 34.94 12.08 -13.39
C ILE A 114 36.32 12.54 -12.89
N GLU A 115 37.24 12.74 -13.83
CA GLU A 115 38.61 13.20 -13.56
C GLU A 115 38.95 14.50 -14.28
N THR A 116 38.07 14.94 -15.19
CA THR A 116 38.24 16.17 -15.97
C THR A 116 37.04 17.08 -15.79
N TYR A 117 37.25 18.39 -15.90
CA TYR A 117 36.16 19.36 -15.78
C TYR A 117 35.20 19.31 -16.98
N GLN A 118 35.64 18.82 -18.14
CA GLN A 118 34.81 18.65 -19.32
C GLN A 118 33.61 17.73 -19.07
N ASP A 119 33.74 16.77 -18.16
CA ASP A 119 32.68 15.80 -17.82
C ASP A 119 31.74 16.27 -16.70
N ILE A 120 31.90 17.50 -16.18
CA ILE A 120 31.16 17.99 -15.00
C ILE A 120 29.64 17.98 -15.20
N ASP A 121 29.18 18.20 -16.44
CA ASP A 121 27.76 18.24 -16.79
C ASP A 121 27.06 16.90 -16.54
N LEU A 122 27.80 15.77 -16.58
CA LEU A 122 27.26 14.46 -16.23
C LEU A 122 26.75 14.40 -14.78
N LEU A 123 27.37 15.19 -13.88
CA LEU A 123 27.10 15.19 -12.45
C LEU A 123 26.27 16.40 -11.99
N ARG A 124 26.09 17.41 -12.85
CA ARG A 124 25.28 18.60 -12.54
C ARG A 124 23.80 18.27 -12.49
N ARG A 125 23.04 19.21 -11.90
CA ARG A 125 21.57 19.19 -11.77
C ARG A 125 21.02 18.09 -10.85
N SER A 126 19.82 18.34 -10.36
CA SER A 126 19.11 17.45 -9.45
C SER A 126 18.60 16.22 -10.19
N LYS A 127 18.62 15.06 -9.53
CA LYS A 127 17.94 13.85 -9.97
C LYS A 127 16.94 13.48 -8.89
N TYR A 128 15.65 13.57 -9.18
CA TYR A 128 14.58 13.33 -8.20
C TYR A 128 14.27 11.84 -8.00
N VAL A 129 15.31 11.02 -8.01
CA VAL A 129 15.28 9.55 -7.93
C VAL A 129 16.57 9.05 -7.30
N GLN A 130 16.50 7.85 -6.71
CA GLN A 130 17.64 7.20 -6.10
C GLN A 130 18.70 6.80 -7.12
N SER A 131 19.95 7.18 -6.82
CA SER A 131 21.13 6.66 -7.50
C SER A 131 21.57 5.32 -6.92
N GLU A 132 21.97 4.41 -7.80
CA GLU A 132 22.66 3.18 -7.47
C GLU A 132 24.14 3.47 -7.14
N ILE A 133 24.64 3.02 -5.99
CA ILE A 133 26.03 3.25 -5.59
C ILE A 133 27.02 2.41 -6.40
N GLY A 134 26.65 1.18 -6.75
CA GLY A 134 27.54 0.22 -7.41
C GLY A 134 28.87 0.08 -6.66
N ASP A 135 29.97 0.06 -7.41
CA ASP A 135 31.33 -0.07 -6.86
C ASP A 135 31.94 1.26 -6.41
N SER A 136 31.18 2.35 -6.40
CA SER A 136 31.73 3.70 -6.15
C SER A 136 32.45 3.80 -4.80
N PHE A 137 31.98 3.11 -3.76
CA PHE A 137 32.67 3.12 -2.45
C PHE A 137 34.03 2.41 -2.50
N ILE A 138 34.13 1.32 -3.26
CA ILE A 138 35.38 0.58 -3.48
C ILE A 138 36.35 1.50 -4.25
N GLN A 139 35.87 2.11 -5.32
CA GLN A 139 36.68 3.02 -6.14
C GLN A 139 37.16 4.24 -5.36
N VAL A 140 36.32 4.83 -4.49
CA VAL A 140 36.74 5.92 -3.59
C VAL A 140 37.91 5.47 -2.71
N LYS A 141 37.82 4.28 -2.09
CA LYS A 141 38.89 3.73 -1.27
C LYS A 141 40.18 3.57 -2.09
N ASP A 142 40.09 3.04 -3.30
CA ASP A 142 41.25 2.81 -4.17
C ASP A 142 41.95 4.13 -4.55
N PHE A 143 41.20 5.18 -4.87
CA PHE A 143 41.77 6.49 -5.17
C PHE A 143 42.44 7.13 -3.95
N LEU A 144 41.82 7.02 -2.77
CA LEU A 144 42.41 7.51 -1.52
C LEU A 144 43.72 6.77 -1.18
N MET A 145 43.75 5.44 -1.35
CA MET A 145 44.95 4.63 -1.14
C MET A 145 46.08 4.97 -2.12
N LYS A 146 45.75 5.44 -3.33
CA LYS A 146 46.70 6.00 -4.30
C LYS A 146 47.09 7.45 -3.99
N GLY A 147 46.66 7.99 -2.85
CA GLY A 147 46.97 9.35 -2.43
C GLY A 147 46.28 10.44 -3.24
N ARG A 148 45.22 10.15 -3.99
CA ARG A 148 44.49 11.16 -4.75
C ARG A 148 43.42 11.84 -3.90
N GLN A 149 43.17 13.11 -4.19
CA GLN A 149 42.05 13.84 -3.59
C GLN A 149 40.74 13.33 -4.19
N VAL A 150 39.75 13.05 -3.34
CA VAL A 150 38.44 12.57 -3.77
C VAL A 150 37.36 13.49 -3.22
N LEU A 151 36.46 13.96 -4.09
CA LEU A 151 35.20 14.56 -3.72
C LEU A 151 34.08 13.55 -3.93
N PHE A 152 33.34 13.22 -2.88
CA PHE A 152 32.16 12.36 -3.00
C PHE A 152 30.88 13.14 -2.70
N VAL A 153 29.97 13.19 -3.67
CA VAL A 153 28.66 13.84 -3.55
C VAL A 153 27.56 12.79 -3.47
N GLY A 154 26.72 12.82 -2.44
CA GLY A 154 25.63 11.86 -2.30
C GLY A 154 24.53 12.34 -1.35
N THR A 155 23.46 11.56 -1.22
CA THR A 155 22.47 11.81 -0.16
C THR A 155 23.11 11.68 1.23
N PRO A 156 22.56 12.30 2.28
CA PRO A 156 23.13 12.21 3.63
C PRO A 156 23.32 10.78 4.13
N CYS A 157 22.41 9.86 3.78
CA CYS A 157 22.53 8.45 4.14
C CYS A 157 23.62 7.73 3.32
N GLN A 158 23.85 8.10 2.06
CA GLN A 158 24.97 7.59 1.26
C GLN A 158 26.32 8.07 1.82
N ILE A 159 26.42 9.33 2.28
CA ILE A 159 27.63 9.84 2.95
C ILE A 159 27.90 9.06 4.23
N ALA A 160 26.89 8.86 5.08
CA ALA A 160 27.04 8.06 6.29
C ALA A 160 27.48 6.61 5.97
N GLY A 161 26.94 6.02 4.90
CA GLY A 161 27.35 4.70 4.41
C GLY A 161 28.83 4.66 3.99
N LEU A 162 29.28 5.64 3.19
CA LEU A 162 30.67 5.73 2.76
C LEU A 162 31.63 5.90 3.94
N GLN A 163 31.31 6.79 4.88
CA GLN A 163 32.16 7.04 6.06
C GLN A 163 32.31 5.79 6.92
N ASN A 164 31.22 5.04 7.11
CA ASN A 164 31.26 3.77 7.84
C ASN A 164 32.13 2.73 7.10
N TYR A 165 32.03 2.67 5.76
CA TYR A 165 32.83 1.76 4.93
C TYR A 165 34.33 2.10 4.97
N LEU A 166 34.68 3.38 5.06
CA LEU A 166 36.07 3.86 5.10
C LEU A 166 36.66 4.00 6.50
N ASN A 167 36.04 3.42 7.53
CA ASN A 167 36.42 3.61 8.94
C ASN A 167 37.91 3.33 9.27
N ASN A 168 38.56 2.47 8.50
CA ASN A 168 39.98 2.08 8.65
C ASN A 168 40.87 2.60 7.50
N VAL A 169 40.42 3.60 6.76
CA VAL A 169 41.14 4.21 5.63
C VAL A 169 41.52 5.64 5.99
N ASP A 170 42.71 6.10 5.58
CA ASP A 170 43.02 7.53 5.69
C ASP A 170 42.08 8.33 4.77
N THR A 171 41.22 9.13 5.40
CA THR A 171 40.24 9.98 4.72
C THR A 171 40.64 11.45 4.73
N SER A 172 41.90 11.78 5.02
CA SER A 172 42.45 13.14 5.00
C SER A 172 42.23 13.86 3.65
N LYS A 173 42.31 13.10 2.55
CA LYS A 173 42.11 13.56 1.17
C LYS A 173 40.68 13.39 0.65
N LEU A 174 39.74 12.94 1.48
CA LEU A 174 38.33 12.84 1.14
C LEU A 174 37.58 14.12 1.51
N ILE A 175 36.86 14.69 0.56
CA ILE A 175 35.87 15.76 0.75
C ILE A 175 34.50 15.16 0.50
N THR A 176 33.54 15.44 1.38
CA THR A 176 32.16 14.92 1.28
C THR A 176 31.16 16.06 1.15
N ILE A 177 30.26 15.93 0.17
CA ILE A 177 29.12 16.81 0.01
C ILE A 177 27.85 15.97 0.14
N ASP A 178 26.98 16.34 1.07
CA ASP A 178 25.58 15.97 0.97
C ASP A 178 24.71 17.18 0.59
N PHE A 179 23.42 16.95 0.51
CA PHE A 179 22.47 17.98 0.17
C PHE A 179 21.20 17.83 0.99
N ILE A 180 20.44 18.92 1.03
CA ILE A 180 19.10 18.94 1.59
C ILE A 180 18.24 17.90 0.86
N CYS A 181 17.98 16.80 1.56
CA CYS A 181 17.35 15.62 1.00
C CYS A 181 15.95 15.47 1.58
N TYR A 182 14.95 15.54 0.71
CA TYR A 182 13.56 15.34 1.09
C TYR A 182 13.28 13.87 1.38
N TYR A 183 13.48 13.03 0.37
CA TYR A 183 13.54 11.57 0.45
C TYR A 183 14.15 11.05 -0.85
N ASN A 184 14.40 9.74 -0.91
CA ASN A 184 15.07 9.11 -2.05
C ASN A 184 14.14 8.10 -2.74
N PRO A 185 13.38 8.49 -3.77
CA PRO A 185 12.36 7.62 -4.35
C PRO A 185 12.96 6.61 -5.33
N SER A 186 12.27 5.48 -5.48
CA SER A 186 12.65 4.46 -6.46
C SER A 186 12.60 5.03 -7.89
N ILE A 187 13.60 4.68 -8.70
CA ILE A 187 13.63 4.98 -10.15
C ILE A 187 12.40 4.44 -10.89
N TYR A 188 11.75 3.42 -10.34
CA TYR A 188 10.50 2.84 -10.85
C TYR A 188 9.42 3.90 -11.10
N PHE A 189 9.23 4.86 -10.19
CA PHE A 189 8.18 5.87 -10.33
C PHE A 189 8.38 6.75 -11.56
N LEU A 190 9.60 7.26 -11.75
CA LEU A 190 9.94 8.07 -12.91
C LEU A 190 9.83 7.27 -14.21
N ARG A 191 10.37 6.04 -14.23
CA ARG A 191 10.33 5.20 -15.43
C ARG A 191 8.90 4.82 -15.82
N LYS A 192 8.03 4.52 -14.86
CA LYS A 192 6.61 4.25 -15.13
C LYS A 192 5.89 5.51 -15.63
N TYR A 193 6.14 6.67 -15.03
CA TYR A 193 5.63 7.95 -15.55
C TYR A 193 6.06 8.18 -17.00
N LEU A 194 7.35 8.00 -17.32
CA LEU A 194 7.87 8.18 -18.68
C LEU A 194 7.28 7.15 -19.65
N ASN A 195 7.17 5.89 -19.23
CA ASN A 195 6.61 4.83 -20.04
C ASN A 195 5.14 5.08 -20.39
N ASP A 196 4.33 5.38 -19.37
CA ASP A 196 2.88 5.52 -19.52
C ASP A 196 2.49 6.78 -20.32
N ASN A 197 3.32 7.83 -20.29
CA ASN A 197 3.03 9.09 -21.00
C ASN A 197 3.71 9.21 -22.37
N TYR A 198 4.90 8.62 -22.55
CA TYR A 198 5.73 8.88 -23.74
C TYR A 198 6.27 7.61 -24.42
N GLY A 199 6.12 6.44 -23.79
CA GLY A 199 6.79 5.20 -24.20
C GLY A 199 8.28 5.27 -23.88
N LEU A 200 8.73 4.44 -22.93
CA LEU A 200 10.08 4.58 -22.38
C LEU A 200 11.19 4.41 -23.43
N SER A 201 10.95 3.56 -24.44
CA SER A 201 11.85 3.35 -25.57
C SER A 201 12.01 4.57 -26.48
N ASN A 202 11.09 5.54 -26.43
CA ASN A 202 11.10 6.76 -27.24
C ASN A 202 11.85 7.90 -26.56
N VAL A 203 12.14 7.80 -25.26
CA VAL A 203 12.85 8.81 -24.49
C VAL A 203 14.36 8.63 -24.68
N ASN A 204 15.07 9.71 -25.01
CA ASN A 204 16.52 9.73 -25.18
C ASN A 204 17.25 10.16 -23.89
N SER A 205 16.83 11.27 -23.30
CA SER A 205 17.40 11.82 -22.06
C SER A 205 16.39 12.73 -21.37
N LEU A 206 16.70 13.15 -20.14
CA LEU A 206 15.90 14.13 -19.42
C LEU A 206 16.72 14.95 -18.43
N ASP A 207 16.25 16.15 -18.17
CA ASP A 207 16.87 17.11 -17.29
C ASP A 207 15.86 17.75 -16.35
N PHE A 208 16.08 17.60 -15.05
CA PHE A 208 15.34 18.35 -14.05
C PHE A 208 15.97 19.73 -13.83
N ARG A 209 15.16 20.69 -13.38
CA ARG A 209 15.62 22.03 -12.98
C ARG A 209 16.27 22.82 -14.11
N ILE A 210 15.81 22.62 -15.35
CA ILE A 210 16.21 23.49 -16.46
C ILE A 210 15.83 24.95 -16.15
N LYS A 211 16.70 25.90 -16.51
CA LYS A 211 16.53 27.33 -16.19
C LYS A 211 15.97 28.17 -17.35
N LYS A 212 15.35 27.53 -18.35
CA LYS A 212 14.70 28.21 -19.49
C LYS A 212 13.60 29.21 -19.06
N PHE A 213 13.02 28.99 -17.88
CA PHE A 213 11.95 29.82 -17.30
C PHE A 213 12.36 30.44 -15.96
N GLY A 214 13.66 30.65 -15.74
CA GLY A 214 14.21 31.05 -14.44
C GLY A 214 14.39 29.87 -13.49
N TRP A 215 14.70 30.17 -12.23
CA TRP A 215 14.98 29.18 -11.20
C TRP A 215 13.71 28.55 -10.63
N ILE A 216 13.32 27.38 -11.15
CA ILE A 216 12.08 26.69 -10.79
C ILE A 216 12.34 25.25 -10.28
N SER A 217 11.80 24.99 -9.08
CA SER A 217 11.25 23.73 -8.54
C SER A 217 11.05 22.51 -9.45
N ASN A 218 9.96 22.65 -10.16
CA ASN A 218 9.09 21.61 -10.66
C ASN A 218 9.04 21.75 -12.17
N VAL A 219 10.21 21.63 -12.78
CA VAL A 219 10.37 21.63 -14.23
C VAL A 219 11.30 20.51 -14.64
N MET A 220 10.91 19.81 -15.70
CA MET A 220 11.70 18.78 -16.35
C MET A 220 11.57 18.96 -17.86
N GLU A 221 12.69 18.84 -18.55
CA GLU A 221 12.74 18.73 -20.00
C GLU A 221 13.05 17.28 -20.36
N ILE A 222 12.26 16.72 -21.27
CA ILE A 222 12.39 15.35 -21.77
C ILE A 222 12.79 15.47 -23.24
N HIS A 223 13.92 14.86 -23.58
CA HIS A 223 14.42 14.82 -24.94
C HIS A 223 14.01 13.50 -25.58
N MET A 224 13.24 13.56 -26.66
CA MET A 224 12.71 12.41 -27.37
C MET A 224 13.68 11.98 -28.48
N LYS A 225 13.69 10.69 -28.84
CA LYS A 225 14.57 10.15 -29.90
C LYS A 225 14.24 10.67 -31.30
N ASN A 226 13.02 11.17 -31.51
CA ASN A 226 12.62 11.82 -32.76
C ASN A 226 13.13 13.27 -32.88
N GLY A 227 13.84 13.80 -31.87
CA GLY A 227 14.36 15.17 -31.82
C GLY A 227 13.43 16.19 -31.13
N GLU A 228 12.24 15.78 -30.69
CA GLU A 228 11.32 16.64 -29.96
C GLU A 228 11.76 16.85 -28.51
N ASN A 229 11.60 18.08 -27.98
CA ASN A 229 11.83 18.40 -26.57
C ASN A 229 10.50 18.74 -25.89
N ILE A 230 10.12 17.93 -24.91
CA ILE A 230 8.89 18.10 -24.13
C ILE A 230 9.22 18.75 -22.80
N ILE A 231 8.56 19.85 -22.46
CA ILE A 231 8.73 20.52 -21.18
C ILE A 231 7.49 20.26 -20.31
N VAL A 232 7.71 19.63 -19.15
CA VAL A 232 6.68 19.49 -18.11
C VAL A 232 7.01 20.39 -16.94
N ARG A 233 5.99 21.07 -16.42
CA ARG A 233 6.16 22.05 -15.35
C ARG A 233 4.94 22.13 -14.43
N GLY A 234 5.18 22.59 -13.21
CA GLY A 234 4.11 22.92 -12.28
C GLY A 234 3.70 21.75 -11.38
N TYR A 235 2.80 22.04 -10.45
CA TYR A 235 2.19 21.03 -9.58
C TYR A 235 1.03 20.30 -10.24
N ASP A 236 0.60 20.73 -11.42
CA ASP A 236 -0.44 20.06 -12.21
C ASP A 236 0.11 18.81 -12.93
N ASP A 237 1.43 18.71 -13.10
CA ASP A 237 2.07 17.50 -13.61
C ASP A 237 2.02 16.37 -12.56
N PRO A 238 1.52 15.16 -12.92
CA PRO A 238 1.36 14.06 -11.98
C PRO A 238 2.66 13.63 -11.28
N PHE A 239 3.82 13.68 -11.95
CA PHE A 239 5.09 13.28 -11.34
C PHE A 239 5.49 14.27 -10.26
N PHE A 240 5.46 15.57 -10.56
CA PHE A 240 5.76 16.59 -9.56
C PHE A 240 4.73 16.64 -8.44
N TYR A 241 3.43 16.49 -8.75
CA TYR A 241 2.39 16.40 -7.74
C TYR A 241 2.69 15.26 -6.76
N ALA A 242 2.95 14.06 -7.28
CA ALA A 242 3.20 12.88 -6.46
C ALA A 242 4.51 13.01 -5.66
N TYR A 243 5.56 13.58 -6.26
CA TYR A 243 6.83 13.84 -5.58
C TYR A 243 6.64 14.84 -4.42
N PHE A 244 6.11 16.03 -4.68
CA PHE A 244 6.04 17.07 -3.66
C PHE A 244 4.99 16.81 -2.57
N ASN A 245 4.02 15.92 -2.82
CA ASN A 245 3.07 15.44 -1.80
C ASN A 245 3.53 14.15 -1.07
N GLY A 246 4.74 13.66 -1.34
CA GLY A 246 5.35 12.55 -0.58
C GLY A 246 4.83 11.15 -0.91
N TYR A 247 4.19 10.94 -2.07
CA TYR A 247 3.67 9.63 -2.48
C TYR A 247 4.79 8.60 -2.72
N PHE A 248 5.97 9.05 -3.15
CA PHE A 248 7.11 8.16 -3.39
C PHE A 248 7.99 7.90 -2.17
N ASN A 249 7.65 8.51 -1.03
CA ASN A 249 8.45 8.43 0.18
C ASN A 249 8.55 6.95 0.63
N ARG A 250 9.72 6.47 1.07
CA ARG A 250 9.88 5.11 1.64
C ARG A 250 9.83 5.16 3.16
N GLU A 251 9.46 4.07 3.81
CA GLU A 251 9.33 4.04 5.28
C GLU A 251 10.61 4.50 6.00
N ALA A 252 11.79 4.08 5.51
CA ALA A 252 13.07 4.52 6.06
C ALA A 252 13.31 6.05 5.95
N CYS A 253 12.77 6.71 4.92
CA CYS A 253 12.93 8.15 4.73
C CYS A 253 12.02 8.95 5.68
N LYS A 254 10.84 8.41 6.05
CA LYS A 254 9.96 9.04 7.06
C LYS A 254 10.65 9.21 8.42
N GLN A 255 11.57 8.31 8.74
CA GLN A 255 12.30 8.31 10.01
C GLN A 255 13.79 8.53 9.82
N CYS A 256 14.18 9.15 8.69
CA CYS A 256 15.58 9.35 8.37
C CYS A 256 16.28 10.16 9.47
N ARG A 257 17.38 9.61 10.00
CA ARG A 257 18.22 10.26 11.00
C ARG A 257 19.39 11.04 10.38
N PHE A 258 19.58 10.93 9.07
CA PHE A 258 20.72 11.52 8.36
C PHE A 258 20.38 12.84 7.66
N SER A 259 19.11 13.07 7.34
CA SER A 259 18.67 14.28 6.62
C SER A 259 18.54 15.51 7.53
N SER A 260 18.46 15.30 8.84
CA SER A 260 18.34 16.37 9.83
C SER A 260 19.72 16.88 10.25
N LEU A 261 19.75 18.14 10.68
CA LEU A 261 20.93 18.70 11.35
C LEU A 261 21.22 17.96 12.66
N PRO A 262 22.51 17.81 13.02
CA PRO A 262 23.69 18.15 12.23
C PRO A 262 24.01 17.09 11.15
N HIS A 263 24.48 17.54 9.97
CA HIS A 263 24.91 16.65 8.89
C HIS A 263 26.32 16.09 9.15
N ARG A 264 26.59 14.88 8.63
CA ARG A 264 27.89 14.20 8.79
C ARG A 264 28.92 14.55 7.70
N SER A 265 28.49 15.14 6.60
CA SER A 265 29.33 15.56 5.47
C SER A 265 30.23 16.75 5.85
N ASP A 266 31.18 17.11 4.99
CA ASP A 266 31.92 18.38 5.13
C ASP A 266 31.03 19.57 4.76
N PHE A 267 30.33 19.45 3.63
CA PHE A 267 29.40 20.46 3.15
C PHE A 267 28.01 19.87 2.96
N THR A 268 26.98 20.63 3.31
CA THR A 268 25.61 20.36 2.88
C THR A 268 25.15 21.47 1.94
N LEU A 269 24.74 21.09 0.73
CA LEU A 269 24.24 22.02 -0.27
C LEU A 269 22.72 22.02 -0.35
N GLY A 270 22.14 23.18 -0.67
CA GLY A 270 20.72 23.29 -0.95
C GLY A 270 20.37 24.55 -1.72
N ASP A 271 19.12 24.61 -2.14
CA ASP A 271 18.49 25.84 -2.59
C ASP A 271 18.32 26.78 -1.39
N PHE A 272 18.78 28.03 -1.44
CA PHE A 272 18.51 29.00 -0.35
C PHE A 272 17.09 29.57 -0.53
N TRP A 273 16.08 28.75 -0.25
CA TRP A 273 14.68 29.09 -0.44
C TRP A 273 14.30 30.35 0.32
N LYS A 274 13.68 31.31 -0.38
CA LYS A 274 13.13 32.56 0.18
C LYS A 274 14.18 33.48 0.83
N ILE A 275 15.43 33.40 0.38
CA ILE A 275 16.48 34.32 0.87
C ILE A 275 16.12 35.79 0.63
N GLU A 276 15.33 36.07 -0.41
CA GLU A 276 14.80 37.39 -0.74
C GLU A 276 13.90 37.99 0.36
N GLU A 277 13.29 37.17 1.22
CA GLU A 277 12.55 37.65 2.39
C GLU A 277 13.47 38.29 3.45
N HIS A 278 14.78 37.97 3.39
CA HIS A 278 15.82 38.53 4.25
C HIS A 278 16.67 39.59 3.55
N ASP A 279 17.02 39.34 2.28
CA ASP A 279 17.77 40.27 1.44
C ASP A 279 17.38 40.05 -0.04
N PRO A 280 16.53 40.92 -0.62
CA PRO A 280 16.05 40.80 -2.00
C PRO A 280 17.15 40.78 -3.05
N SER A 281 18.32 41.36 -2.76
CA SER A 281 19.43 41.38 -3.71
C SER A 281 20.02 39.99 -3.99
N TRP A 282 19.67 38.98 -3.18
CA TRP A 282 20.06 37.59 -3.38
C TRP A 282 19.11 36.79 -4.29
N ASN A 283 18.14 37.44 -4.95
CA ASN A 283 17.28 36.76 -5.92
C ASN A 283 17.19 37.54 -7.24
N ASP A 284 18.00 37.12 -8.21
CA ASP A 284 18.01 37.58 -9.59
C ASP A 284 17.33 36.58 -10.56
N GLY A 285 16.63 35.58 -10.03
CA GLY A 285 15.99 34.52 -10.82
C GLY A 285 16.94 33.43 -11.35
N LEU A 286 18.25 33.50 -11.10
CA LEU A 286 19.21 32.43 -11.45
C LEU A 286 19.48 31.47 -10.27
N GLY A 287 18.89 31.73 -9.10
CA GLY A 287 18.95 30.86 -7.92
C GLY A 287 20.20 31.04 -7.08
N THR A 288 20.05 30.82 -5.77
CA THR A 288 21.10 31.03 -4.75
C THR A 288 21.37 29.73 -4.01
N SER A 289 22.63 29.33 -3.94
CA SER A 289 23.02 28.12 -3.21
C SER A 289 23.20 28.46 -1.74
N MET A 290 22.57 27.67 -0.89
CA MET A 290 22.90 27.56 0.52
C MET A 290 24.03 26.55 0.68
N VAL A 291 25.08 26.93 1.41
CA VAL A 291 26.21 26.08 1.77
C VAL A 291 26.30 26.03 3.29
N LEU A 292 26.04 24.86 3.86
CA LEU A 292 26.35 24.58 5.26
C LEU A 292 27.76 24.02 5.35
N VAL A 293 28.58 24.66 6.16
CA VAL A 293 29.94 24.24 6.47
C VAL A 293 29.90 23.52 7.81
N ASN A 294 29.92 22.18 7.77
CA ASN A 294 29.54 21.33 8.91
C ASN A 294 30.68 21.07 9.90
N ASN A 295 31.94 21.22 9.47
CA ASN A 295 33.09 20.90 10.33
C ASN A 295 34.31 21.80 10.01
N THR A 296 35.34 21.72 10.85
CA THR A 296 36.54 22.56 10.74
C THR A 296 37.34 22.31 9.45
N ARG A 297 37.37 21.06 8.96
CA ARG A 297 38.00 20.72 7.68
C ARG A 297 37.29 21.42 6.52
N ALA A 298 35.96 21.34 6.51
CA ALA A 298 35.12 22.04 5.55
C ALA A 298 35.35 23.54 5.58
N MET A 299 35.47 24.15 6.77
CA MET A 299 35.75 25.58 6.92
C MET A 299 37.09 25.98 6.30
N HIS A 300 38.14 25.19 6.54
CA HIS A 300 39.45 25.44 5.94
C HIS A 300 39.41 25.33 4.40
N ILE A 301 38.65 24.38 3.86
CA ILE A 301 38.43 24.25 2.42
C ILE A 301 37.62 25.46 1.90
N PHE A 302 36.55 25.85 2.58
CA PHE A 302 35.67 26.94 2.18
C PHE A 302 36.39 28.28 2.09
N GLU A 303 37.22 28.63 3.08
CA GLU A 303 37.97 29.89 3.07
C GLU A 303 38.92 29.99 1.87
N LYS A 304 39.50 28.87 1.41
CA LYS A 304 40.32 28.83 0.18
C LYS A 304 39.48 28.99 -1.10
N LEU A 305 38.21 28.59 -1.05
CA LEU A 305 37.28 28.67 -2.18
C LEU A 305 36.50 29.99 -2.24
N LYS A 306 36.48 30.76 -1.15
CA LYS A 306 35.63 31.95 -1.00
C LYS A 306 35.78 32.94 -2.14
N ASN A 307 37.01 33.18 -2.59
CA ASN A 307 37.32 34.10 -3.69
C ASN A 307 37.05 33.53 -5.09
N LYS A 308 36.66 32.25 -5.21
CA LYS A 308 36.22 31.62 -6.46
C LYS A 308 34.71 31.75 -6.70
N PHE A 309 33.97 32.30 -5.73
CA PHE A 309 32.57 32.64 -5.85
C PHE A 309 32.44 34.13 -6.18
N ASP A 310 31.54 34.48 -7.08
CA ASP A 310 31.23 35.88 -7.42
C ASP A 310 30.59 36.62 -6.23
N ARG A 311 29.87 35.88 -5.39
CA ARG A 311 29.24 36.44 -4.19
C ARG A 311 29.19 35.42 -3.08
N VAL A 312 29.58 35.84 -1.87
CA VAL A 312 29.52 35.03 -0.64
C VAL A 312 29.07 35.91 0.52
N GLN A 313 28.09 35.43 1.30
CA GLN A 313 27.70 36.08 2.55
C GLN A 313 27.30 35.03 3.58
N GLN A 314 27.71 35.25 4.83
CA GLN A 314 27.30 34.41 5.95
C GLN A 314 25.90 34.84 6.43
N PHE A 315 25.05 33.87 6.72
CA PHE A 315 23.73 34.08 7.30
C PHE A 315 23.59 33.30 8.61
N PRO A 316 22.80 33.81 9.58
CA PRO A 316 22.41 33.01 10.74
C PRO A 316 21.70 31.73 10.30
N LEU A 317 21.93 30.61 10.99
CA LEU A 317 21.30 29.33 10.64
C LEU A 317 19.76 29.40 10.69
N LYS A 318 19.20 30.23 11.59
CA LYS A 318 17.77 30.51 11.72
C LYS A 318 17.11 31.17 10.49
N THR A 319 17.91 31.71 9.57
CA THR A 319 17.46 32.27 8.29
C THR A 319 16.95 31.17 7.36
N ILE A 320 17.33 29.91 7.58
CA ILE A 320 16.89 28.82 6.74
C ILE A 320 15.43 28.49 7.05
N ARG A 321 14.61 28.41 6.00
CA ARG A 321 13.18 28.17 6.11
C ARG A 321 12.89 26.91 6.93
N SER A 322 11.95 27.03 7.87
CA SER A 322 11.45 25.87 8.62
C SER A 322 10.95 24.75 7.69
N GLY A 323 11.29 23.51 8.01
CA GLY A 323 10.98 22.32 7.20
C GLY A 323 11.97 22.03 6.07
N GLN A 324 12.83 22.97 5.70
CA GLN A 324 13.82 22.76 4.64
C GLN A 324 14.82 21.65 4.98
N HIS A 325 15.23 21.50 6.24
CA HIS A 325 16.17 20.45 6.67
C HIS A 325 15.51 19.15 7.17
N ASN A 326 14.19 19.01 7.16
CA ASN A 326 13.53 17.82 7.72
C ASN A 326 12.10 17.63 7.20
N CYS A 327 11.94 17.52 5.89
CA CYS A 327 10.61 17.39 5.31
C CYS A 327 10.19 15.91 5.29
N ARG A 328 9.11 15.57 6.01
CA ARG A 328 8.62 14.20 6.22
C ARG A 328 7.15 14.04 5.82
N THR A 329 6.79 14.52 4.64
CA THR A 329 5.41 14.43 4.17
C THR A 329 5.05 12.99 3.85
N VAL A 330 3.92 12.55 4.40
CA VAL A 330 3.31 11.25 4.13
C VAL A 330 1.83 11.49 3.84
N PRO A 331 1.36 11.24 2.61
CA PRO A 331 -0.04 11.43 2.27
C PRO A 331 -0.89 10.32 2.90
N LYS A 332 -2.14 10.65 3.28
CA LYS A 332 -3.12 9.72 3.87
C LYS A 332 -3.30 8.45 3.01
N ASN A 333 -3.40 8.63 1.69
CA ASN A 333 -3.68 7.54 0.75
C ASN A 333 -2.42 6.93 0.12
N LYS A 334 -1.28 6.96 0.80
CA LYS A 334 -0.04 6.38 0.27
C LYS A 334 -0.16 4.88 -0.02
N ALA A 335 -0.77 4.11 0.89
CA ALA A 335 -0.97 2.68 0.69
C ALA A 335 -1.86 2.39 -0.53
N TYR A 336 -2.91 3.20 -0.71
CA TYR A 336 -3.78 3.11 -1.87
C TYR A 336 -3.05 3.48 -3.18
N PHE A 337 -2.22 4.53 -3.17
CA PHE A 337 -1.35 4.86 -4.29
C PHE A 337 -0.41 3.70 -4.67
N SER A 338 0.25 3.09 -3.70
CA SER A 338 1.13 1.93 -3.96
C SER A 338 0.38 0.76 -4.59
N TYR A 339 -0.85 0.50 -4.14
CA TYR A 339 -1.72 -0.52 -4.74
C TYR A 339 -2.11 -0.14 -6.18
N LEU A 340 -2.54 1.11 -6.41
CA LEU A 340 -2.93 1.61 -7.74
C LEU A 340 -1.77 1.57 -8.73
N MET A 341 -0.54 1.80 -8.29
CA MET A 341 0.65 1.70 -9.14
C MET A 341 0.83 0.31 -9.77
N GLY A 342 0.26 -0.75 -9.18
CA GLY A 342 0.26 -2.10 -9.73
C GLY A 342 -0.84 -2.39 -10.75
N ILE A 343 -1.95 -1.62 -10.74
CA ILE A 343 -3.14 -1.91 -11.55
C ILE A 343 -3.59 -0.77 -12.48
N LYS A 344 -3.02 0.44 -12.33
CA LYS A 344 -3.34 1.63 -13.13
C LYS A 344 -2.10 2.19 -13.82
N ASN A 345 -2.33 3.02 -14.85
CA ASN A 345 -1.29 3.91 -15.35
C ASN A 345 -0.93 4.95 -14.27
N PHE A 346 0.25 5.56 -14.42
CA PHE A 346 0.81 6.49 -13.45
C PHE A 346 -0.14 7.66 -13.13
N ASN A 347 -0.68 8.31 -14.15
CA ASN A 347 -1.48 9.52 -13.98
C ASN A 347 -2.81 9.21 -13.26
N ASP A 348 -3.46 8.11 -13.62
CA ASP A 348 -4.67 7.64 -12.95
C ASP A 348 -4.37 7.24 -11.50
N ALA A 349 -3.25 6.57 -11.23
CA ALA A 349 -2.86 6.22 -9.87
C ALA A 349 -2.68 7.46 -8.98
N VAL A 350 -2.01 8.51 -9.48
CA VAL A 350 -1.86 9.78 -8.76
C VAL A 350 -3.21 10.44 -8.54
N LYS A 351 -4.02 10.61 -9.59
CA LYS A 351 -5.33 11.27 -9.54
C LYS A 351 -6.31 10.54 -8.62
N MET A 352 -6.35 9.21 -8.68
CA MET A 352 -7.24 8.41 -7.86
C MET A 352 -6.82 8.43 -6.39
N ALA A 353 -5.52 8.30 -6.10
CA ALA A 353 -5.05 8.35 -4.73
C ALA A 353 -5.21 9.74 -4.09
N SER A 354 -4.93 10.81 -4.84
CA SER A 354 -5.03 12.19 -4.33
C SER A 354 -6.46 12.61 -3.99
N ASN A 355 -7.44 12.06 -4.70
CA ASN A 355 -8.85 12.41 -4.53
C ASN A 355 -9.67 11.29 -3.84
N SER A 356 -9.04 10.22 -3.36
CA SER A 356 -9.71 9.05 -2.78
C SER A 356 -10.79 8.47 -3.71
N ILE A 357 -10.50 8.34 -5.01
CA ILE A 357 -11.44 7.83 -6.01
C ILE A 357 -11.19 6.34 -6.23
N TYR A 358 -12.25 5.54 -6.23
CA TYR A 358 -12.30 4.11 -6.47
C TYR A 358 -13.12 3.81 -7.71
N ASP A 359 -12.78 2.72 -8.41
CA ASP A 359 -13.56 2.31 -9.56
C ASP A 359 -14.94 1.81 -9.13
N VAL A 360 -15.02 1.00 -8.06
CA VAL A 360 -16.27 0.36 -7.61
C VAL A 360 -16.52 0.60 -6.13
N GLY A 361 -17.66 1.19 -5.80
CA GLY A 361 -18.26 1.10 -4.47
C GLY A 361 -18.98 -0.24 -4.33
N MET A 362 -18.38 -1.21 -3.64
CA MET A 362 -18.97 -2.53 -3.39
C MET A 362 -19.85 -2.46 -2.16
N VAL A 363 -21.16 -2.55 -2.36
CA VAL A 363 -22.19 -2.40 -1.32
C VAL A 363 -22.57 -3.79 -0.81
N CYS A 364 -22.19 -4.09 0.44
CA CYS A 364 -22.41 -5.40 1.06
C CYS A 364 -22.51 -5.27 2.59
N VAL A 365 -22.82 -6.37 3.29
CA VAL A 365 -22.73 -6.41 4.76
C VAL A 365 -21.41 -7.09 5.13
N LEU A 366 -20.39 -6.31 5.49
CA LEU A 366 -18.99 -6.77 5.54
C LEU A 366 -18.70 -7.79 6.66
N ASN A 367 -19.28 -7.58 7.84
CA ASN A 367 -18.92 -8.29 9.08
C ASN A 367 -20.15 -8.91 9.77
N TYR A 368 -21.03 -9.54 9.00
CA TYR A 368 -22.12 -10.33 9.58
C TYR A 368 -21.58 -11.66 10.11
N MET A 369 -22.14 -12.18 11.20
CA MET A 369 -21.68 -13.42 11.83
C MET A 369 -22.03 -14.69 11.03
N ASN A 370 -21.85 -14.69 9.70
CA ASN A 370 -22.17 -15.78 8.80
C ASN A 370 -21.00 -16.10 7.87
N TYR A 371 -20.55 -17.35 7.84
CA TYR A 371 -19.40 -17.77 7.01
C TYR A 371 -19.62 -17.54 5.52
N GLY A 372 -20.82 -17.88 5.03
CA GLY A 372 -21.19 -17.74 3.62
C GLY A 372 -21.18 -16.29 3.16
N SER A 373 -21.80 -15.41 3.93
CA SER A 373 -21.83 -13.96 3.67
C SER A 373 -20.41 -13.37 3.59
N ALA A 374 -19.55 -13.75 4.54
CA ALA A 374 -18.17 -13.25 4.56
C ALA A 374 -17.35 -13.76 3.36
N LEU A 375 -17.47 -15.05 3.02
CA LEU A 375 -16.72 -15.66 1.91
C LEU A 375 -17.21 -15.22 0.54
N THR A 376 -18.50 -14.92 0.35
CA THR A 376 -19.00 -14.37 -0.93
C THR A 376 -18.53 -12.93 -1.14
N ASN A 377 -18.51 -12.10 -0.08
CA ASN A 377 -17.96 -10.74 -0.14
C ASN A 377 -16.45 -10.74 -0.41
N TYR A 378 -15.71 -11.65 0.24
CA TYR A 378 -14.30 -11.88 -0.01
C TYR A 378 -14.05 -12.22 -1.48
N ALA A 379 -14.80 -13.18 -2.01
CA ALA A 379 -14.68 -13.62 -3.39
C ALA A 379 -14.97 -12.48 -4.38
N LEU A 380 -16.07 -11.74 -4.18
CA LEU A 380 -16.43 -10.62 -5.04
C LEU A 380 -15.34 -9.55 -5.03
N TYR A 381 -14.86 -9.15 -3.85
CA TYR A 381 -13.77 -8.17 -3.72
C TYR A 381 -12.53 -8.60 -4.53
N HIS A 382 -12.10 -9.86 -4.41
CA HIS A 382 -10.92 -10.33 -5.12
C HIS A 382 -11.12 -10.49 -6.63
N VAL A 383 -12.30 -10.94 -7.09
CA VAL A 383 -12.62 -11.00 -8.52
C VAL A 383 -12.64 -9.59 -9.15
N LEU A 384 -13.17 -8.59 -8.44
CA LEU A 384 -13.13 -7.19 -8.91
C LEU A 384 -11.68 -6.69 -9.06
N ASN A 385 -10.80 -7.05 -8.11
CA ASN A 385 -9.38 -6.70 -8.18
C ASN A 385 -8.64 -7.42 -9.31
N GLU A 386 -8.95 -8.70 -9.59
CA GLU A 386 -8.42 -9.45 -10.75
C GLU A 386 -8.76 -8.76 -12.08
N PHE A 387 -9.92 -8.10 -12.14
CA PHE A 387 -10.34 -7.29 -13.27
C PHE A 387 -9.73 -5.88 -13.29
N GLY A 388 -8.72 -5.62 -12.45
CA GLY A 388 -7.99 -4.36 -12.39
C GLY A 388 -8.82 -3.19 -11.86
N LYS A 389 -9.89 -3.45 -11.10
CA LYS A 389 -10.74 -2.42 -10.48
C LYS A 389 -10.33 -2.19 -9.03
N SER A 390 -10.15 -0.93 -8.64
CA SER A 390 -10.04 -0.60 -7.22
C SER A 390 -11.43 -0.60 -6.57
N VAL A 391 -11.52 -1.16 -5.36
CA VAL A 391 -12.79 -1.41 -4.67
C VAL A 391 -12.83 -0.63 -3.35
N PHE A 392 -13.95 0.06 -3.12
CA PHE A 392 -14.30 0.67 -1.85
C PHE A 392 -15.50 -0.07 -1.27
N ILE A 393 -15.28 -0.79 -0.18
CA ILE A 393 -16.28 -1.62 0.49
C ILE A 393 -17.15 -0.71 1.36
N ILE A 394 -18.44 -0.71 1.07
CA ILE A 394 -19.45 0.14 1.71
C ILE A 394 -20.43 -0.77 2.44
N THR A 395 -20.54 -0.59 3.75
CA THR A 395 -21.47 -1.32 4.62
C THR A 395 -22.62 -0.42 5.06
N GLN A 396 -23.62 -1.02 5.72
CA GLN A 396 -24.82 -0.32 6.19
C GLN A 396 -24.50 0.83 7.16
N PRO A 397 -25.35 1.87 7.29
CA PRO A 397 -25.13 2.97 8.23
C PRO A 397 -25.39 2.58 9.69
N MET A 398 -24.87 3.38 10.63
CA MET A 398 -24.94 3.15 12.08
C MET A 398 -26.36 3.24 12.68
N ASP A 399 -27.29 3.91 12.00
CA ASP A 399 -28.72 3.98 12.35
C ASP A 399 -29.51 2.71 11.95
N SER A 400 -28.88 1.78 11.23
CA SER A 400 -29.44 0.46 10.93
C SER A 400 -29.73 -0.31 12.22
N LYS A 401 -30.84 -1.06 12.23
CA LYS A 401 -31.13 -2.01 13.33
C LYS A 401 -30.00 -3.03 13.46
N THR A 402 -29.52 -3.56 12.33
CA THR A 402 -28.29 -4.35 12.24
C THR A 402 -27.12 -3.44 11.97
N LYS A 403 -26.46 -2.97 13.02
CA LYS A 403 -25.32 -2.05 12.92
C LYS A 403 -24.08 -2.70 12.28
N PRO A 404 -23.19 -1.91 11.66
CA PRO A 404 -21.86 -2.37 11.29
C PRO A 404 -21.13 -2.99 12.47
N SER A 405 -20.60 -4.19 12.28
CA SER A 405 -19.77 -4.86 13.28
C SER A 405 -18.29 -4.58 13.01
N GLY A 406 -17.53 -4.29 14.06
CA GLY A 406 -16.07 -4.24 14.01
C GLY A 406 -15.41 -5.62 14.08
N ALA A 407 -16.15 -6.68 14.44
CA ALA A 407 -15.63 -8.03 14.55
C ALA A 407 -15.51 -8.68 13.16
N SER A 408 -14.29 -9.04 12.77
CA SER A 408 -14.01 -9.83 11.57
C SER A 408 -14.10 -11.32 11.90
N ASN A 409 -14.71 -12.10 11.01
CA ASN A 409 -14.73 -13.57 11.11
C ASN A 409 -13.47 -14.19 10.48
N PHE A 410 -12.59 -13.38 9.91
CA PHE A 410 -11.29 -13.81 9.40
C PHE A 410 -10.21 -13.67 10.48
N GLU A 411 -9.33 -14.66 10.62
CA GLU A 411 -8.15 -14.63 11.50
C GLU A 411 -7.16 -13.55 11.08
N SER A 412 -7.03 -13.32 9.78
CA SER A 412 -6.24 -12.23 9.22
C SER A 412 -7.14 -11.22 8.53
N PHE A 413 -6.75 -9.94 8.56
CA PHE A 413 -7.56 -8.88 7.98
C PHE A 413 -7.69 -9.08 6.46
N ALA A 414 -8.88 -9.46 6.00
CA ALA A 414 -9.13 -9.94 4.64
C ALA A 414 -9.05 -8.85 3.55
N TYR A 415 -9.05 -7.58 3.94
CA TYR A 415 -9.10 -6.43 3.04
C TYR A 415 -8.06 -5.40 3.44
N PRO A 416 -7.39 -4.69 2.53
CA PRO A 416 -6.57 -3.53 2.91
C PRO A 416 -7.44 -2.45 3.57
N GLU A 417 -6.90 -1.75 4.58
CA GLU A 417 -7.63 -0.69 5.30
C GLU A 417 -8.16 0.41 4.36
N PHE A 418 -7.38 0.77 3.33
CA PHE A 418 -7.81 1.78 2.35
C PHE A 418 -9.04 1.34 1.55
N SER A 419 -9.31 0.04 1.42
CA SER A 419 -10.48 -0.46 0.69
C SER A 419 -11.76 -0.36 1.52
N LEU A 420 -11.74 0.10 2.77
CA LEU A 420 -12.92 0.18 3.64
C LEU A 420 -13.45 1.60 3.76
N ALA A 421 -14.74 1.77 3.45
CA ALA A 421 -15.43 3.03 3.71
C ALA A 421 -15.57 3.26 5.22
N PRO A 422 -15.52 4.52 5.67
CA PRO A 422 -15.83 4.83 7.06
C PRO A 422 -17.28 4.47 7.37
N ASN A 423 -17.58 4.20 8.64
CA ASN A 423 -18.95 3.98 9.09
C ASN A 423 -19.71 5.31 9.06
N TYR A 424 -20.74 5.39 8.21
CA TYR A 424 -21.63 6.54 8.09
C TYR A 424 -22.75 6.49 9.12
N SER A 425 -23.21 7.64 9.61
CA SER A 425 -24.24 7.70 10.66
C SER A 425 -25.62 7.27 10.14
N ASN A 426 -25.95 7.64 8.90
CA ASN A 426 -27.23 7.41 8.24
C ASN A 426 -27.09 7.44 6.71
N ILE A 427 -28.15 7.09 5.97
CA ILE A 427 -28.16 7.11 4.50
C ILE A 427 -27.85 8.49 3.91
N GLU A 428 -28.27 9.58 4.55
CA GLU A 428 -28.02 10.93 4.04
C GLU A 428 -26.51 11.22 4.00
N SER A 429 -25.79 10.90 5.07
CA SER A 429 -24.33 11.07 5.13
C SER A 429 -23.58 10.20 4.12
N MET A 430 -24.14 9.04 3.71
CA MET A 430 -23.55 8.18 2.69
C MET A 430 -23.49 8.83 1.30
N LYS A 431 -24.27 9.89 1.03
CA LYS A 431 -24.23 10.59 -0.26
C LYS A 431 -22.83 11.12 -0.61
N GLU A 432 -21.96 11.36 0.37
CA GLU A 432 -20.55 11.71 0.15
C GLU A 432 -19.82 10.69 -0.75
N LEU A 433 -20.19 9.41 -0.67
CA LEU A 433 -19.59 8.33 -1.45
C LEU A 433 -19.72 8.52 -2.97
N ASN A 434 -20.70 9.31 -3.44
CA ASN A 434 -20.81 9.70 -4.87
C ASN A 434 -19.58 10.47 -5.38
N ASN A 435 -18.79 11.09 -4.48
CA ASN A 435 -17.54 11.74 -4.84
C ASN A 435 -16.34 10.78 -4.87
N HIS A 436 -16.50 9.57 -4.34
CA HIS A 436 -15.43 8.60 -4.14
C HIS A 436 -15.53 7.38 -5.03
N CYS A 437 -16.69 7.05 -5.61
CA CYS A 437 -16.87 5.85 -6.43
C CYS A 437 -17.30 6.22 -7.84
N LYS A 438 -16.68 5.61 -8.86
CA LYS A 438 -17.12 5.79 -10.27
C LYS A 438 -18.44 5.06 -10.53
N GLN A 439 -18.61 3.86 -9.98
CA GLN A 439 -19.85 3.07 -10.05
C GLN A 439 -20.14 2.37 -8.73
N PHE A 440 -21.37 1.88 -8.56
CA PHE A 440 -21.80 1.14 -7.38
C PHE A 440 -22.32 -0.24 -7.75
N LEU A 441 -21.86 -1.25 -7.01
CA LEU A 441 -22.22 -2.65 -7.21
C LEU A 441 -22.74 -3.20 -5.88
N VAL A 442 -24.02 -3.56 -5.84
CA VAL A 442 -24.57 -4.34 -4.73
C VAL A 442 -24.08 -5.77 -4.88
N GLY A 443 -23.42 -6.27 -3.83
CA GLY A 443 -22.84 -7.60 -3.80
C GLY A 443 -23.88 -8.72 -3.71
N SER A 444 -23.38 -9.95 -3.64
CA SER A 444 -24.17 -11.17 -3.48
C SER A 444 -24.80 -11.23 -2.07
N ASP A 445 -25.27 -12.41 -1.70
CA ASP A 445 -26.05 -12.75 -0.51
C ASP A 445 -27.54 -12.34 -0.55
N GLN A 446 -28.26 -12.53 0.55
CA GLN A 446 -29.71 -12.34 0.66
C GLN A 446 -30.13 -10.88 0.90
N LEU A 447 -29.39 -9.91 0.34
CA LEU A 447 -29.57 -8.49 0.64
C LEU A 447 -30.95 -7.92 0.24
N PHE A 448 -31.65 -8.58 -0.68
CA PHE A 448 -33.00 -8.21 -1.13
C PHE A 448 -34.13 -8.96 -0.40
N ASN A 449 -33.80 -9.84 0.56
CA ASN A 449 -34.81 -10.44 1.43
C ASN A 449 -35.37 -9.37 2.38
N TYR A 450 -36.70 -9.16 2.39
CA TYR A 450 -37.37 -8.16 3.23
C TYR A 450 -36.96 -8.18 4.70
N GLU A 451 -36.84 -9.38 5.27
CA GLU A 451 -36.49 -9.54 6.68
C GLU A 451 -35.06 -9.07 6.98
N ILE A 452 -34.17 -9.09 6.00
CA ILE A 452 -32.80 -8.59 6.11
C ILE A 452 -32.76 -7.11 5.74
N TYR A 453 -33.30 -6.73 4.57
CA TYR A 453 -33.14 -5.38 4.05
C TYR A 453 -33.75 -4.32 4.97
N LYS A 454 -34.88 -4.62 5.63
CA LYS A 454 -35.53 -3.70 6.58
C LYS A 454 -34.68 -3.42 7.83
N ASN A 455 -33.73 -4.30 8.14
CA ASN A 455 -32.85 -4.18 9.30
C ASN A 455 -31.55 -3.43 8.97
N ILE A 456 -31.20 -3.27 7.69
CA ILE A 456 -30.03 -2.53 7.19
C ILE A 456 -30.41 -1.17 6.58
N SER A 457 -31.53 -0.58 7.04
CA SER A 457 -32.06 0.71 6.57
C SER A 457 -32.37 0.76 5.06
N GLY A 458 -32.44 -0.38 4.36
CA GLY A 458 -32.66 -0.43 2.91
C GLY A 458 -31.55 0.23 2.07
N PHE A 459 -30.33 0.39 2.61
CA PHE A 459 -29.23 1.09 1.91
C PHE A 459 -28.85 0.47 0.56
N ILE A 460 -29.14 -0.82 0.37
CA ILE A 460 -28.92 -1.59 -0.86
C ILE A 460 -29.80 -1.14 -2.04
N LYS A 461 -30.86 -0.34 -1.78
CA LYS A 461 -31.67 0.27 -2.84
C LYS A 461 -30.88 1.28 -3.67
N LEU A 462 -29.75 1.76 -3.13
CA LEU A 462 -28.92 2.82 -3.71
C LEU A 462 -29.71 4.10 -4.02
N ASP A 463 -30.76 4.37 -3.22
CA ASP A 463 -31.57 5.58 -3.39
C ASP A 463 -30.73 6.86 -3.21
N TRP A 464 -29.67 6.77 -2.40
CA TRP A 464 -28.69 7.81 -2.09
C TRP A 464 -27.58 7.99 -3.17
N VAL A 465 -27.56 7.16 -4.21
CA VAL A 465 -26.58 7.25 -5.29
C VAL A 465 -27.13 8.07 -6.45
N ASP A 466 -26.36 9.05 -6.92
CA ASP A 466 -26.72 9.94 -8.03
C ASP A 466 -26.96 9.18 -9.33
N ASN A 467 -27.82 9.70 -10.21
CA ASN A 467 -28.14 9.04 -11.49
C ASN A 467 -26.97 9.02 -12.48
N LYS A 468 -25.94 9.85 -12.30
CA LYS A 468 -24.72 9.84 -13.13
C LYS A 468 -23.88 8.56 -12.96
N HIS A 469 -24.04 7.84 -11.85
CA HIS A 469 -23.31 6.61 -11.58
C HIS A 469 -24.07 5.39 -12.08
N THR A 470 -23.33 4.48 -12.72
CA THR A 470 -23.82 3.13 -13.00
C THR A 470 -24.10 2.41 -11.69
N LYS A 471 -25.29 1.81 -11.60
CA LYS A 471 -25.75 0.96 -10.50
C LYS A 471 -25.93 -0.45 -11.03
N ALA A 472 -25.34 -1.43 -10.36
CA ALA A 472 -25.45 -2.83 -10.72
C ALA A 472 -25.72 -3.70 -9.49
N VAL A 473 -26.40 -4.82 -9.69
CA VAL A 473 -26.57 -5.90 -8.70
C VAL A 473 -25.95 -7.17 -9.26
N TYR A 474 -25.04 -7.77 -8.49
CA TYR A 474 -24.41 -9.03 -8.86
C TYR A 474 -24.88 -10.18 -7.96
N ALA A 475 -25.42 -11.24 -8.57
CA ALA A 475 -25.78 -12.49 -7.89
C ALA A 475 -26.68 -12.31 -6.65
N ALA A 476 -27.64 -11.38 -6.67
CA ALA A 476 -28.55 -11.19 -5.54
C ALA A 476 -29.38 -12.45 -5.26
N SER A 477 -29.83 -12.58 -4.00
CA SER A 477 -30.76 -13.61 -3.58
C SER A 477 -31.91 -13.04 -2.78
N PHE A 478 -33.11 -13.53 -3.08
CA PHE A 478 -34.30 -13.28 -2.28
C PHE A 478 -34.51 -14.36 -1.21
N GLY A 479 -33.71 -15.43 -1.25
CA GLY A 479 -33.65 -16.49 -0.24
C GLY A 479 -34.79 -17.49 -0.25
N ILE A 480 -35.95 -17.12 -0.78
CA ILE A 480 -37.17 -17.92 -0.88
C ILE A 480 -37.85 -17.75 -2.25
N ASP A 481 -38.93 -18.48 -2.50
CA ASP A 481 -39.67 -18.57 -3.77
C ASP A 481 -40.83 -17.56 -3.88
N ARG A 482 -40.78 -16.50 -3.06
CA ARG A 482 -41.74 -15.40 -3.08
C ARG A 482 -41.09 -14.09 -2.65
N ILE A 483 -41.65 -12.96 -3.07
CA ILE A 483 -41.22 -11.65 -2.60
C ILE A 483 -41.90 -11.37 -1.26
N LEU A 484 -41.11 -11.09 -0.23
CA LEU A 484 -41.59 -10.71 1.10
C LEU A 484 -41.76 -9.19 1.18
N GLY A 485 -42.66 -8.76 2.08
CA GLY A 485 -42.83 -7.36 2.46
C GLY A 485 -44.23 -6.81 2.19
N PRO A 486 -44.59 -5.67 2.80
CA PRO A 486 -45.81 -4.93 2.48
C PRO A 486 -45.84 -4.49 1.01
N GLU A 487 -47.02 -4.34 0.42
CA GLU A 487 -47.15 -3.93 -0.99
C GLU A 487 -46.49 -2.59 -1.30
N ASP A 488 -46.58 -1.61 -0.40
CA ASP A 488 -45.99 -0.28 -0.60
C ASP A 488 -44.46 -0.34 -0.61
N GLU A 489 -43.88 -1.22 0.21
CA GLU A 489 -42.45 -1.49 0.22
C GLU A 489 -42.00 -2.20 -1.07
N ILE A 490 -42.79 -3.14 -1.59
CA ILE A 490 -42.52 -3.80 -2.87
C ILE A 490 -42.60 -2.78 -4.03
N LYS A 491 -43.58 -1.87 -4.01
CA LYS A 491 -43.71 -0.77 -4.99
C LYS A 491 -42.51 0.17 -4.92
N ALA A 492 -42.06 0.55 -3.73
CA ALA A 492 -40.88 1.38 -3.54
C ALA A 492 -39.61 0.67 -4.05
N LEU A 493 -39.45 -0.61 -3.72
CA LEU A 493 -38.32 -1.42 -4.19
C LEU A 493 -38.32 -1.58 -5.72
N ARG A 494 -39.50 -1.74 -6.35
CA ARG A 494 -39.64 -1.74 -7.82
C ARG A 494 -39.10 -0.46 -8.44
N HIS A 495 -39.44 0.69 -7.88
CA HIS A 495 -38.89 1.96 -8.34
C HIS A 495 -37.36 2.00 -8.21
N SER A 496 -36.79 1.63 -7.07
CA SER A 496 -35.34 1.59 -6.88
C SER A 496 -34.65 0.60 -7.83
N ILE A 497 -35.18 -0.61 -8.00
CA ILE A 497 -34.65 -1.65 -8.89
C ILE A 497 -34.62 -1.18 -10.35
N SER A 498 -35.61 -0.40 -10.80
CA SER A 498 -35.64 0.14 -12.18
C SER A 498 -34.46 1.07 -12.51
N ARG A 499 -33.75 1.59 -11.48
CA ARG A 499 -32.58 2.45 -11.65
C ARG A 499 -31.27 1.68 -11.82
N PHE A 500 -31.28 0.36 -11.67
CA PHE A 500 -30.11 -0.48 -11.89
C PHE A 500 -29.97 -0.78 -13.37
N LYS A 501 -28.79 -0.49 -13.93
CA LYS A 501 -28.47 -0.80 -15.32
C LYS A 501 -28.31 -2.32 -15.53
N TYR A 502 -27.79 -3.00 -14.53
CA TYR A 502 -27.56 -4.43 -14.54
C TYR A 502 -28.15 -5.06 -13.27
N PHE A 503 -28.90 -6.14 -13.42
CA PHE A 503 -29.48 -6.86 -12.29
C PHE A 503 -29.34 -8.36 -12.53
N SER A 504 -28.71 -9.05 -11.59
CA SER A 504 -28.53 -10.51 -11.68
C SER A 504 -28.80 -11.20 -10.37
N VAL A 505 -29.23 -12.45 -10.47
CA VAL A 505 -29.57 -13.32 -9.35
C VAL A 505 -28.89 -14.67 -9.49
N ARG A 506 -28.73 -15.35 -8.35
CA ARG A 506 -28.08 -16.66 -8.28
C ARG A 506 -29.02 -17.85 -8.12
N GLU A 507 -30.32 -17.59 -8.15
CA GLU A 507 -31.37 -18.62 -8.22
C GLU A 507 -32.11 -18.50 -9.55
N GLU A 508 -31.75 -19.33 -10.52
CA GLU A 508 -32.39 -19.41 -11.85
C GLU A 508 -33.92 -19.58 -11.74
N ILE A 509 -34.37 -20.38 -10.78
CA ILE A 509 -35.79 -20.64 -10.53
C ILE A 509 -36.59 -19.41 -10.09
N THR A 510 -35.93 -18.32 -9.68
CA THR A 510 -36.59 -17.08 -9.24
C THR A 510 -36.71 -16.03 -10.35
N LEU A 511 -36.12 -16.27 -11.54
CA LEU A 511 -36.13 -15.30 -12.65
C LEU A 511 -37.55 -14.84 -13.04
N PRO A 512 -38.55 -15.73 -13.24
CA PRO A 512 -39.90 -15.29 -13.64
C PRO A 512 -40.55 -14.41 -12.57
N LEU A 513 -40.46 -14.83 -11.30
CA LEU A 513 -40.99 -14.08 -10.17
C LEU A 513 -40.43 -12.65 -10.09
N ILE A 514 -39.12 -12.51 -10.26
CA ILE A 514 -38.43 -11.21 -10.20
C ILE A 514 -38.79 -10.35 -11.41
N ALA A 515 -38.86 -10.96 -12.60
CA ALA A 515 -39.24 -10.25 -13.81
C ALA A 515 -40.66 -9.68 -13.70
N ASP A 516 -41.63 -10.50 -13.28
CA ASP A 516 -43.03 -10.10 -13.13
C ASP A 516 -43.20 -9.07 -11.99
N THR A 517 -42.51 -9.26 -10.87
CA THR A 517 -42.67 -8.37 -9.70
C THR A 517 -42.03 -7.02 -9.91
N PHE A 518 -40.89 -6.93 -10.61
CA PHE A 518 -40.13 -5.68 -10.70
C PHE A 518 -40.05 -5.06 -12.10
N GLY A 519 -40.59 -5.73 -13.14
CA GLY A 519 -40.61 -5.21 -14.50
C GLY A 519 -39.20 -5.11 -15.12
N ILE A 520 -38.31 -6.04 -14.75
CA ILE A 520 -36.92 -6.09 -15.24
C ILE A 520 -36.62 -7.45 -15.88
N THR A 521 -35.50 -7.56 -16.59
CA THR A 521 -35.00 -8.84 -17.11
C THR A 521 -33.73 -9.23 -16.35
N PRO A 522 -33.85 -9.92 -15.19
CA PRO A 522 -32.67 -10.32 -14.42
C PRO A 522 -31.86 -11.38 -15.16
N LYS A 523 -30.54 -11.36 -15.00
CA LYS A 523 -29.65 -12.41 -15.52
C LYS A 523 -29.34 -13.45 -14.44
N PHE A 524 -29.41 -14.74 -14.77
CA PHE A 524 -28.84 -15.78 -13.90
C PHE A 524 -27.32 -15.77 -13.99
N VAL A 525 -26.66 -15.78 -12.84
CA VAL A 525 -25.20 -15.86 -12.68
C VAL A 525 -24.86 -16.70 -11.46
N LEU A 526 -23.64 -17.24 -11.42
CA LEU A 526 -23.12 -17.93 -10.25
C LEU A 526 -22.76 -16.97 -9.11
N ASP A 527 -22.82 -17.50 -7.88
CA ASP A 527 -22.31 -16.82 -6.70
C ASP A 527 -20.80 -16.51 -6.86
N PRO A 528 -20.31 -15.33 -6.40
CA PRO A 528 -18.90 -14.97 -6.46
C PRO A 528 -17.93 -16.04 -5.98
N VAL A 529 -18.32 -16.93 -5.06
CA VAL A 529 -17.43 -18.01 -4.59
C VAL A 529 -16.95 -18.94 -5.69
N PHE A 530 -17.74 -19.11 -6.77
CA PHE A 530 -17.32 -19.90 -7.92
C PHE A 530 -16.37 -19.14 -8.84
N LEU A 531 -16.50 -17.82 -8.92
CA LEU A 531 -15.77 -16.97 -9.84
C LEU A 531 -14.31 -16.76 -9.43
N LEU A 532 -14.01 -16.84 -8.13
CA LEU A 532 -12.65 -16.69 -7.60
C LEU A 532 -11.85 -17.98 -7.79
N ASP A 533 -10.60 -17.86 -8.22
CA ASP A 533 -9.71 -19.00 -8.43
C ASP A 533 -9.42 -19.77 -7.13
N ASN A 534 -9.30 -21.10 -7.25
CA ASN A 534 -9.09 -21.99 -6.11
C ASN A 534 -7.81 -21.65 -5.30
N ASP A 535 -6.76 -21.20 -5.99
CA ASP A 535 -5.49 -20.79 -5.37
C ASP A 535 -5.68 -19.70 -4.30
N LYS A 536 -6.66 -18.81 -4.47
CA LYS A 536 -6.93 -17.75 -3.48
C LYS A 536 -7.47 -18.32 -2.18
N TYR A 537 -8.37 -19.30 -2.27
CA TYR A 537 -8.89 -20.00 -1.10
C TYR A 537 -7.83 -20.88 -0.45
N GLN A 538 -7.03 -21.58 -1.24
CA GLN A 538 -5.93 -22.39 -0.70
C GLN A 538 -4.92 -21.53 0.06
N ASN A 539 -4.54 -20.37 -0.50
CA ASN A 539 -3.68 -19.39 0.19
C ASN A 539 -4.31 -18.85 1.46
N LEU A 540 -5.62 -18.59 1.46
CA LEU A 540 -6.37 -18.17 2.65
C LEU A 540 -6.30 -19.24 3.76
N THR A 541 -6.28 -20.52 3.40
CA THR A 541 -6.26 -21.64 4.35
C THR A 541 -4.86 -22.20 4.68
N ALA A 542 -3.80 -21.75 3.99
CA ALA A 542 -2.51 -22.45 3.93
C ALA A 542 -1.80 -22.63 5.29
N ASN A 543 -1.97 -21.68 6.21
CA ASN A 543 -1.29 -21.66 7.51
C ASN A 543 -2.25 -21.85 8.71
N ILE A 544 -3.47 -22.35 8.45
CA ILE A 544 -4.49 -22.50 9.49
C ILE A 544 -4.33 -23.84 10.19
N MET A 545 -4.29 -23.80 11.53
CA MET A 545 -4.34 -25.02 12.33
C MET A 545 -5.79 -25.53 12.39
N VAL A 546 -6.03 -26.64 11.69
CA VAL A 546 -7.29 -27.40 11.76
C VAL A 546 -7.26 -28.39 12.93
N ASP A 547 -8.44 -28.72 13.46
CA ASP A 547 -8.56 -29.64 14.61
C ASP A 547 -8.11 -31.08 14.29
N SER A 548 -8.16 -31.47 13.02
CA SER A 548 -7.64 -32.73 12.51
C SER A 548 -7.18 -32.54 11.05
N SER A 549 -6.07 -33.17 10.69
CA SER A 549 -5.60 -33.25 9.29
C SER A 549 -6.28 -34.37 8.50
N ASP A 550 -7.02 -35.26 9.17
CA ASP A 550 -7.79 -36.34 8.53
C ASP A 550 -9.26 -36.26 8.96
N ILE A 551 -10.02 -35.37 8.31
CA ILE A 551 -11.45 -35.19 8.59
C ILE A 551 -12.23 -36.17 7.70
N GLY A 552 -12.95 -37.11 8.32
CA GLY A 552 -13.86 -38.01 7.60
C GLY A 552 -15.03 -37.25 6.97
N ILE A 553 -16.00 -36.87 7.80
CA ILE A 553 -17.19 -36.12 7.40
C ILE A 553 -17.11 -34.72 8.01
N PHE A 554 -17.13 -33.69 7.18
CA PHE A 554 -17.42 -32.33 7.62
C PHE A 554 -18.91 -32.07 7.53
N THR A 555 -19.56 -31.73 8.65
CA THR A 555 -20.98 -31.34 8.63
C THR A 555 -21.15 -29.88 9.04
N TYR A 556 -21.83 -29.11 8.18
CA TYR A 556 -22.20 -27.73 8.46
C TYR A 556 -23.71 -27.57 8.38
N ILE A 557 -24.35 -27.49 9.56
CA ILE A 557 -25.80 -27.39 9.71
C ILE A 557 -26.16 -26.06 10.35
N LEU A 558 -26.98 -25.27 9.65
CA LEU A 558 -27.41 -23.94 10.03
C LEU A 558 -28.37 -23.97 11.24
N ASP A 559 -29.29 -24.94 11.24
CA ASP A 559 -30.28 -25.14 12.31
C ASP A 559 -30.24 -26.60 12.82
N PRO A 560 -29.35 -26.90 13.79
CA PRO A 560 -29.25 -28.22 14.42
C PRO A 560 -30.58 -28.74 14.99
N LYS A 561 -30.90 -30.00 14.71
CA LYS A 561 -32.07 -30.74 15.21
C LYS A 561 -31.75 -32.22 15.38
N GLN A 562 -32.47 -32.90 16.27
CA GLN A 562 -32.25 -34.33 16.56
C GLN A 562 -32.36 -35.21 15.32
N GLU A 563 -33.39 -34.98 14.49
CA GLU A 563 -33.58 -35.69 13.21
C GLU A 563 -32.34 -35.59 12.30
N THR A 564 -31.75 -34.41 12.20
CA THR A 564 -30.51 -34.19 11.42
C THR A 564 -29.32 -34.94 12.01
N SER A 565 -29.21 -34.99 13.35
CA SER A 565 -28.16 -35.74 14.04
C SER A 565 -28.29 -37.25 13.81
N ASP A 566 -29.49 -37.79 13.88
CA ASP A 566 -29.74 -39.23 13.64
C ASP A 566 -29.35 -39.63 12.21
N ILE A 567 -29.66 -38.79 11.23
CA ILE A 567 -29.25 -38.96 9.83
C ILE A 567 -27.71 -38.94 9.71
N ILE A 568 -27.04 -37.94 10.28
CA ILE A 568 -25.58 -37.81 10.22
C ILE A 568 -24.89 -39.02 10.89
N LYS A 569 -25.39 -39.49 12.04
CA LYS A 569 -24.87 -40.67 12.73
C LYS A 569 -25.04 -41.95 11.92
N LYS A 570 -26.20 -42.14 11.28
CA LYS A 570 -26.44 -43.29 10.39
C LYS A 570 -25.44 -43.25 9.23
N LEU A 571 -25.28 -42.10 8.58
CA LEU A 571 -24.33 -41.93 7.48
C LEU A 571 -22.88 -42.13 7.90
N SER A 572 -22.47 -41.59 9.06
CA SER A 572 -21.13 -41.80 9.63
C SER A 572 -20.82 -43.28 9.84
N LYS A 573 -21.77 -44.04 10.40
CA LYS A 573 -21.62 -45.49 10.56
C LYS A 573 -21.57 -46.22 9.21
N THR A 574 -22.41 -45.85 8.25
CA THR A 574 -22.43 -46.50 6.93
C THR A 574 -21.16 -46.20 6.12
N LEU A 575 -20.64 -44.98 6.19
CA LEU A 575 -19.42 -44.56 5.50
C LEU A 575 -18.14 -44.94 6.27
N ASN A 576 -18.26 -45.37 7.52
CA ASN A 576 -17.14 -45.65 8.44
C ASN A 576 -16.17 -44.46 8.56
N MET A 577 -16.72 -43.28 8.85
CA MET A 577 -15.98 -42.02 8.92
C MET A 577 -16.39 -41.19 10.15
N ASP A 578 -15.39 -40.63 10.83
CA ASP A 578 -15.60 -39.72 11.96
C ASP A 578 -16.20 -38.38 11.50
N VAL A 579 -17.00 -37.75 12.37
CA VAL A 579 -17.73 -36.52 12.08
C VAL A 579 -17.09 -35.33 12.80
N LEU A 580 -16.77 -34.29 12.02
CA LEU A 580 -16.53 -32.95 12.52
C LEU A 580 -17.78 -32.10 12.28
N ALA A 581 -18.55 -31.84 13.34
CA ALA A 581 -19.75 -31.02 13.25
C ALA A 581 -19.47 -29.56 13.55
N VAL A 582 -19.95 -28.67 12.69
CA VAL A 582 -19.86 -27.22 12.80
C VAL A 582 -21.24 -26.62 12.56
N THR A 583 -21.58 -25.55 13.29
CA THR A 583 -22.83 -24.80 13.08
C THR A 583 -22.57 -23.30 12.91
N ASP A 584 -23.64 -22.53 12.70
CA ASP A 584 -23.57 -21.10 12.44
C ASP A 584 -23.01 -20.32 13.64
N MET A 585 -22.26 -19.26 13.36
CA MET A 585 -21.36 -18.67 14.34
C MET A 585 -22.07 -18.00 15.54
N TRP A 586 -23.32 -17.56 15.37
CA TRP A 586 -24.11 -16.95 16.44
C TRP A 586 -24.74 -17.95 17.42
N ARG A 587 -24.72 -19.25 17.11
CA ARG A 587 -25.28 -20.28 18.00
C ARG A 587 -24.40 -20.41 19.25
N LYS A 588 -25.04 -20.46 20.43
CA LYS A 588 -24.34 -20.71 21.69
C LYS A 588 -24.27 -22.21 21.95
N ASP A 589 -23.23 -22.66 22.65
CA ASP A 589 -23.00 -24.09 22.91
C ASP A 589 -24.20 -24.77 23.60
N LYS A 590 -24.85 -24.06 24.55
CA LYS A 590 -26.07 -24.53 25.23
C LYS A 590 -27.26 -24.70 24.28
N ASP A 591 -27.41 -23.82 23.29
CA ASP A 591 -28.47 -23.90 22.27
C ASP A 591 -28.22 -25.01 21.24
N ILE A 592 -27.13 -25.78 21.37
CA ILE A 592 -26.77 -26.86 20.46
C ILE A 592 -26.95 -28.20 21.16
N THR A 593 -26.40 -28.35 22.38
CA THR A 593 -26.53 -29.58 23.17
C THR A 593 -27.97 -29.95 23.49
N ASP A 594 -28.85 -28.95 23.58
CA ASP A 594 -30.28 -29.16 23.88
C ASP A 594 -31.09 -29.65 22.65
N PHE A 595 -30.55 -29.50 21.44
CA PHE A 595 -31.30 -29.72 20.18
C PHE A 595 -30.79 -30.88 19.33
N TRP A 596 -29.53 -31.32 19.51
CA TRP A 596 -29.02 -32.49 18.80
C TRP A 596 -27.84 -33.16 19.52
N ASP A 597 -27.72 -34.48 19.38
CA ASP A 597 -26.70 -35.27 20.06
C ASP A 597 -25.43 -35.47 19.20
N LEU A 598 -24.71 -34.38 18.88
CA LEU A 598 -23.40 -34.41 18.20
C LEU A 598 -22.43 -33.41 18.82
N GLU A 599 -21.19 -33.83 19.05
CA GLU A 599 -20.12 -32.93 19.47
C GLU A 599 -19.87 -31.88 18.39
N THR A 600 -20.23 -30.63 18.69
CA THR A 600 -20.26 -29.54 17.71
C THR A 600 -19.22 -28.49 18.07
N ARG A 601 -18.42 -28.10 17.08
CA ARG A 601 -17.50 -26.99 17.17
C ARG A 601 -18.22 -25.69 16.79
N THR A 602 -18.02 -24.65 17.59
CA THR A 602 -18.58 -23.32 17.36
C THR A 602 -17.45 -22.30 17.18
N LYS A 603 -17.79 -21.11 16.64
CA LYS A 603 -16.87 -19.95 16.56
C LYS A 603 -15.57 -20.22 15.80
N TYR A 604 -15.66 -20.94 14.69
CA TYR A 604 -14.54 -21.01 13.76
C TYR A 604 -14.32 -19.64 13.10
N SER A 605 -13.10 -19.42 12.63
CA SER A 605 -12.82 -18.40 11.62
C SER A 605 -13.32 -18.87 10.25
N ASN A 606 -13.48 -17.97 9.29
CA ASN A 606 -13.76 -18.34 7.90
C ASN A 606 -12.68 -19.24 7.33
N GLU A 607 -11.41 -18.97 7.67
CA GLU A 607 -10.30 -19.75 7.18
C GLU A 607 -10.32 -21.16 7.76
N LYS A 608 -10.60 -21.32 9.07
CA LYS A 608 -10.73 -22.64 9.69
C LYS A 608 -11.94 -23.41 9.18
N TRP A 609 -13.09 -22.76 9.03
CA TRP A 609 -14.30 -23.35 8.46
C TRP A 609 -14.04 -23.88 7.04
N LEU A 610 -13.40 -23.07 6.20
CA LEU A 610 -13.09 -23.45 4.82
C LEU A 610 -12.03 -24.55 4.75
N ALA A 611 -10.98 -24.46 5.57
CA ALA A 611 -9.93 -25.47 5.65
C ALA A 611 -10.50 -26.83 6.08
N SER A 612 -11.42 -26.87 7.05
CA SER A 612 -12.10 -28.10 7.47
C SER A 612 -12.93 -28.72 6.35
N LEU A 613 -13.62 -27.91 5.54
CA LEU A 613 -14.35 -28.41 4.37
C LEU A 613 -13.38 -28.95 3.31
N ILE A 614 -12.33 -28.20 2.96
CA ILE A 614 -11.32 -28.59 1.96
C ILE A 614 -10.58 -29.86 2.36
N ASN A 615 -10.31 -30.09 3.65
CA ASN A 615 -9.59 -31.26 4.14
C ASN A 615 -10.50 -32.47 4.43
N SER A 616 -11.82 -32.33 4.26
CA SER A 616 -12.77 -33.44 4.48
C SER A 616 -12.82 -34.45 3.34
N LYS A 617 -13.15 -35.71 3.66
CA LYS A 617 -13.42 -36.77 2.67
C LYS A 617 -14.87 -36.71 2.15
N PHE A 618 -15.81 -36.24 2.97
CA PHE A 618 -17.22 -36.11 2.62
C PHE A 618 -17.85 -34.90 3.33
N VAL A 619 -18.84 -34.25 2.69
CA VAL A 619 -19.56 -33.09 3.26
C VAL A 619 -21.06 -33.38 3.44
N ILE A 620 -21.61 -33.07 4.60
CA ILE A 620 -23.07 -33.06 4.85
C ILE A 620 -23.50 -31.65 5.23
N THR A 621 -24.52 -31.08 4.58
CA THR A 621 -24.89 -29.69 4.88
C THR A 621 -26.35 -29.36 4.55
N ASP A 622 -26.90 -28.33 5.20
CA ASP A 622 -28.13 -27.65 4.77
C ASP A 622 -27.87 -26.23 4.23
N SER A 623 -26.59 -25.85 4.09
CA SER A 623 -26.15 -24.52 3.68
C SER A 623 -25.87 -24.43 2.19
N PHE A 624 -26.36 -23.36 1.59
CA PHE A 624 -26.04 -23.00 0.21
C PHE A 624 -24.53 -22.86 -0.02
N HIS A 625 -23.81 -22.10 0.80
CA HIS A 625 -22.39 -21.84 0.57
C HIS A 625 -21.52 -23.06 0.82
N ALA A 626 -21.88 -23.93 1.78
CA ALA A 626 -21.18 -25.21 1.94
C ALA A 626 -21.41 -26.13 0.74
N THR A 627 -22.61 -26.12 0.17
CA THR A 627 -22.90 -26.81 -1.09
C THR A 627 -22.02 -26.27 -2.22
N CYS A 628 -21.92 -24.94 -2.36
CA CYS A 628 -21.07 -24.31 -3.37
C CYS A 628 -19.59 -24.71 -3.23
N PHE A 629 -19.05 -24.67 -2.00
CA PHE A 629 -17.66 -25.05 -1.76
C PHE A 629 -17.41 -26.55 -1.92
N ALA A 630 -18.37 -27.42 -1.56
CA ALA A 630 -18.28 -28.84 -1.81
C ALA A 630 -18.18 -29.13 -3.32
N ILE A 631 -19.03 -28.49 -4.13
CA ILE A 631 -18.96 -28.58 -5.61
C ILE A 631 -17.61 -28.05 -6.11
N LYS A 632 -17.20 -26.86 -5.69
CA LYS A 632 -15.98 -26.19 -6.15
C LYS A 632 -14.68 -26.97 -5.85
N PHE A 633 -14.66 -27.69 -4.73
CA PHE A 633 -13.51 -28.51 -4.32
C PHE A 633 -13.70 -30.00 -4.62
N ASN A 634 -14.65 -30.35 -5.49
CA ASN A 634 -14.92 -31.71 -5.93
C ASN A 634 -15.13 -32.70 -4.77
N LYS A 635 -15.78 -32.26 -3.69
CA LYS A 635 -16.03 -33.09 -2.49
C LYS A 635 -17.27 -33.95 -2.69
N PRO A 636 -17.25 -35.25 -2.42
CA PRO A 636 -18.48 -36.00 -2.22
C PRO A 636 -19.35 -35.31 -1.17
N PHE A 637 -20.64 -35.10 -1.46
CA PHE A 637 -21.53 -34.38 -0.54
C PHE A 637 -22.99 -34.84 -0.58
N LEU A 638 -23.71 -34.48 0.50
CA LEU A 638 -25.16 -34.64 0.65
C LEU A 638 -25.76 -33.35 1.20
N VAL A 639 -26.90 -32.92 0.64
CA VAL A 639 -27.66 -31.76 1.13
C VAL A 639 -28.91 -32.21 1.88
N ILE A 640 -29.02 -31.83 3.15
CA ILE A 640 -30.23 -32.00 3.94
C ILE A 640 -31.09 -30.73 3.76
N PRO A 641 -32.29 -30.81 3.15
CA PRO A 641 -33.10 -29.64 2.85
C PRO A 641 -33.59 -28.95 4.11
N ASN A 642 -33.23 -27.68 4.26
CA ASN A 642 -33.81 -26.81 5.26
C ASN A 642 -34.86 -25.89 4.59
N LYS A 643 -36.15 -26.22 4.79
CA LYS A 643 -37.28 -25.50 4.18
C LYS A 643 -37.31 -24.01 4.54
N LEU A 644 -36.76 -23.64 5.70
CA LEU A 644 -36.73 -22.26 6.17
C LEU A 644 -35.48 -21.52 5.69
N ARG A 645 -34.39 -22.23 5.38
CA ARG A 645 -33.11 -21.64 4.99
C ARG A 645 -32.44 -22.43 3.87
N GLY A 646 -32.19 -21.79 2.73
CA GLY A 646 -31.21 -22.31 1.76
C GLY A 646 -31.69 -23.33 0.74
N GLN A 647 -32.77 -24.09 1.00
CA GLN A 647 -33.23 -25.17 0.12
C GLN A 647 -33.37 -24.75 -1.36
N ILE A 648 -34.07 -23.64 -1.63
CA ILE A 648 -34.33 -23.15 -2.99
C ILE A 648 -33.02 -22.83 -3.73
N ARG A 649 -32.06 -22.26 -3.03
CA ARG A 649 -30.77 -21.84 -3.59
C ARG A 649 -29.91 -23.05 -3.92
N ALA A 650 -29.85 -24.00 -3.00
CA ALA A 650 -29.16 -25.27 -3.20
C ALA A 650 -29.78 -26.05 -4.36
N LYS A 651 -31.12 -26.16 -4.40
CA LYS A 651 -31.85 -26.79 -5.51
C LYS A 651 -31.56 -26.13 -6.85
N SER A 652 -31.56 -24.80 -6.90
CA SER A 652 -31.30 -24.08 -8.15
C SER A 652 -29.93 -24.40 -8.72
N ILE A 653 -28.86 -24.36 -7.92
CA ILE A 653 -27.51 -24.65 -8.43
C ILE A 653 -27.33 -26.12 -8.79
N MET A 654 -27.90 -27.04 -8.00
CA MET A 654 -27.84 -28.48 -8.30
C MET A 654 -28.61 -28.83 -9.58
N GLN A 655 -29.70 -28.11 -9.87
CA GLN A 655 -30.44 -28.26 -11.12
C GLN A 655 -29.62 -27.80 -12.33
N SER A 656 -28.96 -26.64 -12.26
CA SER A 656 -28.12 -26.15 -13.37
C SER A 656 -26.89 -27.03 -13.64
N LEU A 657 -26.53 -27.92 -12.70
CA LEU A 657 -25.39 -28.84 -12.80
C LEU A 657 -25.79 -30.32 -12.98
N ASP A 658 -27.10 -30.63 -13.02
CA ASP A 658 -27.65 -31.99 -13.10
C ASP A 658 -27.19 -32.95 -11.98
N ILE A 659 -27.14 -32.45 -10.74
CA ILE A 659 -26.75 -33.22 -9.52
C ILE A 659 -27.83 -33.18 -8.43
N ASN A 660 -29.11 -33.15 -8.84
CA ASN A 660 -30.25 -33.09 -7.92
C ASN A 660 -30.39 -34.31 -7.01
N ASP A 661 -29.77 -35.44 -7.39
CA ASP A 661 -29.74 -36.68 -6.61
C ASP A 661 -28.93 -36.56 -5.31
N ARG A 662 -28.24 -35.43 -5.09
CA ARG A 662 -27.56 -35.10 -3.83
C ARG A 662 -28.47 -34.45 -2.79
N ILE A 663 -29.72 -34.13 -3.13
CA ILE A 663 -30.71 -33.55 -2.22
C ILE A 663 -31.46 -34.68 -1.49
N PHE A 664 -31.38 -34.69 -0.16
CA PHE A 664 -31.99 -35.72 0.67
C PHE A 664 -33.45 -35.39 1.04
N THR A 665 -34.45 -36.02 0.41
CA THR A 665 -35.86 -35.61 0.60
C THR A 665 -36.65 -36.41 1.65
N ASP A 666 -36.19 -37.60 2.09
CA ASP A 666 -36.88 -38.46 3.08
C ASP A 666 -35.92 -39.53 3.68
N ALA A 667 -36.09 -39.85 4.97
CA ALA A 667 -35.46 -40.94 5.70
C ALA A 667 -35.59 -42.33 5.05
N THR A 668 -36.67 -42.61 4.29
CA THR A 668 -36.83 -43.89 3.56
C THR A 668 -35.78 -44.09 2.45
N ALA A 669 -35.13 -43.02 1.97
CA ALA A 669 -34.04 -43.09 1.00
C ALA A 669 -32.71 -43.61 1.61
N LEU A 670 -32.61 -43.73 2.94
CA LEU A 670 -31.42 -44.27 3.63
C LEU A 670 -31.23 -45.78 3.39
N ASP A 671 -32.21 -46.48 2.83
CA ASP A 671 -32.12 -47.90 2.53
C ASP A 671 -31.49 -48.15 1.15
N ASN A 672 -31.39 -47.11 0.30
CA ASN A 672 -30.73 -47.14 -1.00
C ASN A 672 -29.59 -46.11 -1.05
N LEU A 673 -28.54 -46.29 -0.24
CA LEU A 673 -27.34 -45.43 -0.24
C LEU A 673 -26.42 -45.66 -1.44
N GLN A 674 -26.84 -46.49 -2.41
CA GLN A 674 -26.01 -46.86 -3.56
C GLN A 674 -25.64 -45.65 -4.42
N PHE A 675 -26.52 -44.63 -4.50
CA PHE A 675 -26.21 -43.37 -5.19
C PHE A 675 -25.08 -42.57 -4.51
N LEU A 676 -24.87 -42.70 -3.20
CA LEU A 676 -23.73 -42.10 -2.50
C LEU A 676 -22.44 -42.85 -2.81
N LEU A 677 -22.50 -44.17 -2.96
CA LEU A 677 -21.36 -45.01 -3.34
C LEU A 677 -20.94 -44.82 -4.80
N ASN A 678 -21.88 -44.50 -5.68
CA ASN A 678 -21.60 -44.25 -7.11
C ASN A 678 -20.78 -42.97 -7.35
N GLY A 679 -20.63 -42.10 -6.33
CA GLY A 679 -19.89 -40.86 -6.43
C GLY A 679 -20.56 -39.79 -7.30
N ILE A 680 -19.90 -38.66 -7.47
CA ILE A 680 -20.33 -37.56 -8.37
C ILE A 680 -19.38 -37.58 -9.57
N ASP A 681 -19.94 -37.55 -10.78
CA ASP A 681 -19.16 -37.39 -12.02
C ASP A 681 -18.69 -35.93 -12.15
N TYR A 682 -17.61 -35.63 -11.43
CA TYR A 682 -17.07 -34.27 -11.37
C TYR A 682 -16.49 -33.79 -12.70
N GLU A 683 -16.16 -34.68 -13.63
CA GLU A 683 -15.76 -34.26 -14.97
C GLU A 683 -16.91 -33.56 -15.69
N LYS A 684 -18.11 -34.18 -15.71
CA LYS A 684 -19.31 -33.56 -16.29
C LYS A 684 -19.77 -32.32 -15.52
N VAL A 685 -19.70 -32.36 -14.19
CA VAL A 685 -20.08 -31.20 -13.35
C VAL A 685 -19.15 -30.02 -13.65
N ASN A 686 -17.84 -30.25 -13.70
CA ASN A 686 -16.86 -29.18 -13.93
C ASN A 686 -16.97 -28.59 -15.35
N GLN A 687 -17.24 -29.39 -16.38
CA GLN A 687 -17.50 -28.88 -17.73
C GLN A 687 -18.67 -27.87 -17.75
N LYS A 688 -19.79 -28.19 -17.08
CA LYS A 688 -20.94 -27.26 -16.98
C LYS A 688 -20.62 -26.05 -16.10
N LEU A 689 -19.96 -26.29 -14.97
CA LEU A 689 -19.59 -25.24 -14.04
C LEU A 689 -18.65 -24.22 -14.69
N GLU A 690 -17.65 -24.67 -15.46
CA GLU A 690 -16.73 -23.81 -16.20
C GLU A 690 -17.48 -22.88 -17.16
N GLN A 691 -18.40 -23.42 -17.97
CA GLN A 691 -19.23 -22.60 -18.87
C GLN A 691 -20.04 -21.54 -18.10
N LEU A 692 -20.66 -21.92 -16.98
CA LEU A 692 -21.42 -21.01 -16.14
C LEU A 692 -20.52 -19.95 -15.46
N VAL A 693 -19.29 -20.33 -15.06
CA VAL A 693 -18.28 -19.41 -14.51
C VAL A 693 -17.86 -18.41 -15.57
N GLU A 694 -17.59 -18.85 -16.81
CA GLU A 694 -17.24 -17.97 -17.93
C GLU A 694 -18.35 -16.97 -18.22
N ASP A 695 -19.59 -17.42 -18.32
CA ASP A 695 -20.75 -16.56 -18.58
C ASP A 695 -20.97 -15.55 -17.44
N SER A 696 -20.79 -16.00 -16.19
CA SER A 696 -20.90 -15.15 -14.99
C SER A 696 -19.79 -14.10 -14.93
N ARG A 697 -18.54 -14.48 -15.20
CA ARG A 697 -17.39 -13.55 -15.30
C ARG A 697 -17.57 -12.57 -16.45
N ARG A 698 -18.09 -13.02 -17.60
CA ARG A 698 -18.42 -12.15 -18.76
C ARG A 698 -19.48 -11.12 -18.37
N TYR A 699 -20.56 -11.54 -17.72
CA TYR A 699 -21.60 -10.63 -17.25
C TYR A 699 -21.08 -9.62 -16.21
N LEU A 700 -20.27 -10.06 -15.24
CA LEU A 700 -19.64 -9.14 -14.28
C LEU A 700 -18.72 -8.12 -14.98
N LYS A 701 -17.96 -8.53 -16.01
CA LYS A 701 -17.17 -7.59 -16.81
C LYS A 701 -18.04 -6.57 -17.56
N GLN A 702 -19.23 -6.96 -18.04
CA GLN A 702 -20.20 -6.03 -18.62
C GLN A 702 -20.71 -5.03 -17.58
N CYS A 703 -21.09 -5.50 -16.39
CA CYS A 703 -21.50 -4.64 -15.27
C CYS A 703 -20.44 -3.56 -14.95
N LEU A 704 -19.16 -3.91 -15.11
CA LEU A 704 -18.02 -3.05 -14.80
C LEU A 704 -17.54 -2.18 -15.98
N GLY A 705 -18.22 -2.24 -17.12
CA GLY A 705 -17.86 -1.52 -18.35
C GLY A 705 -16.51 -1.93 -18.93
N ILE A 706 -16.06 -3.17 -18.70
CA ILE A 706 -14.80 -3.70 -19.25
C ILE A 706 -15.03 -4.23 -20.66
N ILE A 707 -16.21 -4.81 -20.91
CA ILE A 707 -16.66 -5.28 -22.22
C ILE A 707 -18.07 -4.74 -22.47
N HIS A 708 -18.41 -4.55 -23.75
CA HIS A 708 -19.69 -3.97 -24.18
C HIS A 708 -20.72 -5.03 -24.51
#